data_AF-A0A6S6YP64-F1
#
_entry.id   AF-A0A6S6YP64-F1
#
_cell.length_a   1.000
_cell.length_b   1.000
_cell.length_c   1.000
_cell.angle_alpha   90.00
_cell.angle_beta   90.00
_cell.angle_gamma   90.00
#
_symmetry.space_group_name_H-M   'P 1'
#
loop_
_entity.id
_entity.type
_entity.pdbx_description
1 polymer ?
#
loop_
_entity_poly.entity_id
_entity_poly.type
_entity_poly.pdbx_seq_one_letter_code
_entity_poly.pdbx_strand_id
1 'polypeptide(L)'
;MTLVDEFSALLKRKMGLDSGSIGKAAVERAVRHRMGAVNATDEYDYLIRVQTSPTEMQQLIEAVIVPETWFFRYPESQTAMAGLACERLFAAGVAEDRVLRVLSVPCSSGEEPYSIAMALLDAGVPAARFQVDAVDISQRMVEFAQRAVYGRNSFRGDDLAYRDRHFTETADGYQLSAMVREGVRFQQGNLFDANLLLGAAPYDFVFCRNLLIYFDTATQERAVQVLRRFTRGDGIIFVGPAETSLLTARRLPIVPAARSFAFLAQAMPPPVEVFTPAKPIVHAWTPPRRPVAPPPPARLPLPHAAIPPVPAAPVEAPGASRADVSLRQIEAMADQGRLQEALVQCRVHLEVHGASADALHLLGLLQDAAGDAREAQAAYRKALYLDPTHREALLHLAALIASAGDVEGARRLQAPADFRRAQRERRLDVSESIALLSEVDDCWNRIGIRGDKSCGQLSGYVHCRNCPVYATAAKRILDRLPPQMDVQDHEPVTSESRRLSSLLVFRLSREWLGLPTRALDEVASTRMILTLPHRRDPAVLGVTNVRGTLTVCVSLARLLGLDSPPVDTRERAAARMLIFGGAGRAVVLPVDEVEGIHAVDLDVLEPLPATVEGASLKYSRGVVRCADRSVGVLDESLLMQALERSLA
;
A
#
# COMPACT_ATOMS: atom_id res chain seq x y z
N MET A 1 -37.30 11.47 -2.90
CA MET A 1 -36.20 11.32 -1.93
C MET A 1 -36.57 10.18 -1.00
N THR A 2 -35.65 9.26 -0.74
CA THR A 2 -35.87 8.21 0.26
C THR A 2 -35.63 8.79 1.66
N LEU A 3 -36.27 8.24 2.70
CA LEU A 3 -36.05 8.66 4.10
C LEU A 3 -34.57 8.56 4.51
N VAL A 4 -33.86 7.58 3.97
CA VAL A 4 -32.40 7.40 4.14
C VAL A 4 -31.60 8.60 3.61
N ASP A 5 -32.05 9.24 2.53
CA ASP A 5 -31.42 10.46 2.01
C ASP A 5 -31.62 11.64 2.97
N GLU A 6 -32.73 11.68 3.72
CA GLU A 6 -33.01 12.72 4.73
C GLU A 6 -32.13 12.55 5.97
N PHE A 7 -31.96 11.32 6.46
CA PHE A 7 -30.99 11.01 7.52
C PHE A 7 -29.56 11.33 7.08
N SER A 8 -29.20 10.97 5.85
CA SER A 8 -27.90 11.30 5.26
C SER A 8 -27.67 12.82 5.20
N ALA A 9 -28.69 13.58 4.78
CA ALA A 9 -28.62 15.03 4.75
C ALA A 9 -28.51 15.65 6.16
N LEU A 10 -29.17 15.07 7.16
CA LEU A 10 -29.04 15.49 8.57
C LEU A 10 -27.62 15.27 9.09
N LEU A 11 -27.07 14.07 8.90
CA LEU A 11 -25.71 13.72 9.31
C LEU A 11 -24.67 14.60 8.58
N LYS A 12 -24.87 14.83 7.28
CA LYS A 12 -24.03 15.76 6.52
C LYS A 12 -24.05 17.17 7.10
N ARG A 13 -25.23 17.71 7.42
CA ARG A 13 -25.35 19.04 8.04
C ARG A 13 -24.70 19.10 9.42
N LYS A 14 -24.81 18.04 10.22
CA LYS A 14 -24.32 18.04 11.60
C LYS A 14 -22.84 17.76 11.71
N MET A 15 -22.29 16.79 11.00
CA MET A 15 -20.90 16.33 11.18
C MET A 15 -20.08 16.33 9.89
N GLY A 16 -20.64 16.80 8.77
CA GLY A 16 -19.94 16.86 7.49
C GLY A 16 -19.87 15.53 6.73
N LEU A 17 -20.50 14.49 7.28
CA LEU A 17 -20.44 13.13 6.77
C LEU A 17 -21.12 12.97 5.40
N ASP A 18 -20.43 12.34 4.45
CA ASP A 18 -20.99 12.05 3.14
C ASP A 18 -21.47 10.59 3.03
N SER A 19 -22.72 10.42 2.62
CA SER A 19 -23.35 9.11 2.46
C SER A 19 -22.78 8.30 1.29
N GLY A 20 -22.13 8.95 0.31
CA GLY A 20 -21.38 8.27 -0.75
C GLY A 20 -20.11 7.62 -0.21
N SER A 21 -19.44 8.24 0.76
CA SER A 21 -18.21 7.69 1.37
C SER A 21 -18.50 6.54 2.34
N ILE A 22 -19.49 6.69 3.23
CA ILE A 22 -19.85 5.65 4.22
C ILE A 22 -20.74 4.55 3.63
N GLY A 23 -21.51 4.85 2.60
CA GLY A 23 -22.48 3.95 1.99
C GLY A 23 -23.84 4.01 2.68
N LYS A 24 -24.92 4.10 1.89
CA LYS A 24 -26.30 4.20 2.40
C LYS A 24 -26.68 3.06 3.34
N ALA A 25 -26.20 1.85 3.08
CA ALA A 25 -26.47 0.67 3.91
C ALA A 25 -25.97 0.81 5.36
N ALA A 26 -24.86 1.53 5.60
CA ALA A 26 -24.37 1.76 6.97
C ALA A 26 -25.29 2.73 7.73
N VAL A 27 -25.77 3.78 7.06
CA VAL A 27 -26.76 4.72 7.63
C VAL A 27 -28.07 3.99 7.92
N GLU A 28 -28.56 3.16 7.00
CA GLU A 28 -29.77 2.35 7.19
C GLU A 28 -29.66 1.40 8.38
N ARG A 29 -28.52 0.70 8.53
CA ARG A 29 -28.28 -0.18 9.69
C ARG A 29 -28.27 0.60 10.99
N ALA A 30 -27.61 1.76 11.04
CA ALA A 30 -27.56 2.60 12.22
C ALA A 30 -28.96 3.12 12.60
N VAL A 31 -29.72 3.62 11.62
CA VAL A 31 -31.11 4.07 11.80
C VAL A 31 -31.97 2.94 12.34
N ARG A 32 -31.95 1.75 11.71
CA ARG A 32 -32.72 0.59 12.16
C ARG A 32 -32.38 0.15 13.58
N HIS A 33 -31.09 0.13 13.92
CA HIS A 33 -30.62 -0.19 15.27
C HIS A 33 -31.16 0.82 16.30
N ARG A 34 -31.05 2.12 16.01
CA ARG A 34 -31.52 3.17 16.91
C ARG A 34 -33.05 3.21 17.04
N MET A 35 -33.78 3.00 15.96
CA MET A 35 -35.24 2.87 15.97
C MET A 35 -35.70 1.80 16.95
N GLY A 36 -35.05 0.63 16.93
CA GLY A 36 -35.31 -0.44 17.90
C GLY A 36 -35.00 -0.03 19.34
N ALA A 37 -33.88 0.67 19.56
CA ALA A 37 -33.48 1.12 20.89
C ALA A 37 -34.45 2.15 21.52
N VAL A 38 -35.07 3.01 20.71
CA VAL A 38 -36.01 4.05 21.19
C VAL A 38 -37.48 3.69 20.99
N ASN A 39 -37.76 2.47 20.52
CA ASN A 39 -39.08 1.98 20.15
C ASN A 39 -39.83 2.97 19.22
N ALA A 40 -39.16 3.46 18.18
CA ALA A 40 -39.81 4.28 17.15
C ALA A 40 -40.75 3.41 16.30
N THR A 41 -41.92 3.93 15.93
CA THR A 41 -42.92 3.17 15.19
C THR A 41 -42.55 2.95 13.73
N ASP A 42 -41.89 3.94 13.12
CA ASP A 42 -41.41 3.91 11.75
C ASP A 42 -40.26 4.91 11.55
N GLU A 43 -39.71 4.96 10.33
CA GLU A 43 -38.59 5.84 9.98
C GLU A 43 -38.96 7.33 10.06
N TYR A 44 -40.23 7.70 9.84
CA TYR A 44 -40.69 9.09 9.95
C TYR A 44 -40.77 9.55 11.41
N ASP A 45 -41.33 8.72 12.30
CA ASP A 45 -41.31 8.98 13.75
C ASP A 45 -39.87 9.14 14.25
N TYR A 46 -38.98 8.25 13.82
CA TYR A 46 -37.57 8.35 14.19
C TYR A 46 -36.89 9.62 13.67
N LEU A 47 -37.18 10.01 12.42
CA LEU A 47 -36.64 11.24 11.85
C LEU A 47 -37.04 12.48 12.67
N ILE A 48 -38.30 12.57 13.07
CA ILE A 48 -38.81 13.67 13.91
C ILE A 48 -38.07 13.69 15.26
N ARG A 49 -37.89 12.52 15.88
CA ARG A 49 -37.18 12.41 17.16
C ARG A 49 -35.72 12.84 17.06
N VAL A 50 -35.01 12.40 16.02
CA VAL A 50 -33.62 12.80 15.76
C VAL A 50 -33.51 14.31 15.52
N GLN A 51 -34.47 14.93 14.86
CA GLN A 51 -34.47 16.38 14.60
C GLN A 51 -34.80 17.21 15.86
N THR A 52 -35.61 16.68 16.77
CA THR A 52 -36.10 17.40 17.96
C THR A 52 -35.30 17.10 19.23
N SER A 53 -34.57 15.99 19.28
CA SER A 53 -33.76 15.57 20.42
C SER A 53 -32.26 15.60 20.09
N PRO A 54 -31.50 16.57 20.63
CA PRO A 54 -30.04 16.60 20.48
C PRO A 54 -29.37 15.32 21.00
N THR A 55 -29.90 14.74 22.08
CA THR A 55 -29.38 13.48 22.65
C THR A 55 -29.53 12.33 21.66
N GLU A 56 -30.68 12.19 21.01
CA GLU A 56 -30.88 11.11 20.04
C GLU A 56 -30.09 11.34 18.74
N MET A 57 -29.93 12.60 18.30
CA MET A 57 -29.00 12.94 17.22
C MET A 57 -27.58 12.47 17.56
N GLN A 58 -27.11 12.69 18.78
CA GLN A 58 -25.79 12.22 19.22
C GLN A 58 -25.70 10.69 19.20
N GLN A 59 -26.75 9.99 19.62
CA GLN A 59 -26.80 8.52 19.57
C GLN A 59 -26.78 7.97 18.14
N LEU A 60 -27.45 8.64 17.19
CA LEU A 60 -27.37 8.29 15.78
C LEU A 60 -25.96 8.51 15.22
N ILE A 61 -25.31 9.62 15.57
CA ILE A 61 -23.91 9.90 15.20
C ILE A 61 -23.00 8.77 15.71
N GLU A 62 -23.14 8.37 16.98
CA GLU A 62 -22.37 7.26 17.57
C GLU A 62 -22.58 5.92 16.86
N ALA A 63 -23.79 5.66 16.34
CA ALA A 63 -24.10 4.44 15.62
C ALA A 63 -23.52 4.39 14.20
N VAL A 64 -23.18 5.54 13.62
CA VAL A 64 -22.66 5.64 12.24
C VAL A 64 -21.13 5.73 12.19
N ILE A 65 -20.49 6.25 13.24
CA ILE A 65 -19.04 6.37 13.31
C ILE A 65 -18.37 4.99 13.39
N VAL A 66 -17.24 4.82 12.70
CA VAL A 66 -16.40 3.62 12.75
C VAL A 66 -15.17 3.91 13.62
N PRO A 67 -15.14 3.46 14.89
CA PRO A 67 -14.07 3.81 15.83
C PRO A 67 -12.85 2.88 15.70
N GLU A 68 -12.24 2.79 14.52
CA GLU A 68 -11.02 1.97 14.34
C GLU A 68 -9.74 2.78 14.49
N THR A 69 -8.99 2.48 15.54
CA THR A 69 -7.68 3.06 15.83
C THR A 69 -6.83 2.09 16.65
N TRP A 70 -5.51 2.29 16.65
CA TRP A 70 -4.54 1.52 17.43
C TRP A 70 -3.28 2.35 17.66
N PHE A 71 -2.49 1.97 18.67
CA PHE A 71 -1.26 2.69 19.01
C PHE A 71 -0.25 2.65 17.86
N PHE A 72 0.44 3.78 17.65
CA PHE A 72 1.46 3.94 16.62
C PHE A 72 1.01 3.47 15.23
N ARG A 73 -0.21 3.83 14.82
CA ARG A 73 -0.75 3.48 13.50
C ARG A 73 0.14 3.90 12.32
N TYR A 74 0.90 4.98 12.46
CA TYR A 74 1.83 5.51 11.44
C TYR A 74 3.16 5.95 12.08
N PRO A 75 3.97 5.03 12.62
CA PRO A 75 5.06 5.33 13.54
C PRO A 75 6.07 6.33 12.98
N GLU A 76 6.33 6.31 11.67
CA GLU A 76 7.23 7.24 10.99
C GLU A 76 6.80 8.70 11.16
N SER A 77 5.50 8.93 11.29
CA SER A 77 4.98 10.28 11.49
C SER A 77 5.15 10.76 12.92
N GLN A 78 4.96 9.88 13.92
CA GLN A 78 5.25 10.24 15.31
C GLN A 78 6.75 10.48 15.50
N THR A 79 7.61 9.65 14.90
CA THR A 79 9.06 9.83 14.91
C THR A 79 9.48 11.16 14.27
N ALA A 80 8.93 11.49 13.09
CA ALA A 80 9.22 12.76 12.43
C ALA A 80 8.78 13.96 13.29
N MET A 81 7.59 13.90 13.88
CA MET A 81 7.06 14.94 14.76
C MET A 81 7.92 15.11 16.01
N ALA A 82 8.38 14.02 16.63
CA ALA A 82 9.24 14.08 17.81
C ALA A 82 10.62 14.72 17.50
N GLY A 83 11.23 14.39 16.35
CA GLY A 83 12.46 15.04 15.91
C GLY A 83 12.29 16.56 15.71
N LEU A 84 11.22 16.95 15.01
CA LEU A 84 10.88 18.36 14.77
C LEU A 84 10.50 19.10 16.06
N ALA A 85 9.89 18.41 17.03
CA ALA A 85 9.60 18.96 18.35
C ALA A 85 10.89 19.29 19.11
N CYS A 86 11.85 18.36 19.12
CA CYS A 86 13.15 18.57 19.75
C CYS A 86 13.90 19.73 19.11
N GLU A 87 13.93 19.82 17.77
CA GLU A 87 14.51 20.96 17.06
C GLU A 87 13.87 22.30 17.49
N ARG A 88 12.54 22.34 17.64
CA ARG A 88 11.81 23.56 18.04
C ARG A 88 12.02 23.94 19.51
N LEU A 89 12.13 22.97 20.41
CA LEU A 89 12.18 23.20 21.86
C LEU A 89 13.60 23.42 22.39
N PHE A 90 14.60 22.85 21.74
CA PHE A 90 16.00 22.88 22.18
C PHE A 90 16.90 23.71 21.25
N ALA A 91 16.35 24.41 20.26
CA ALA A 91 17.10 25.40 19.50
C ALA A 91 17.62 26.56 20.38
N ALA A 92 18.78 27.11 20.02
CA ALA A 92 19.39 28.22 20.73
C ALA A 92 18.46 29.46 20.76
N GLY A 93 18.29 30.06 21.94
CA GLY A 93 17.46 31.24 22.15
C GLY A 93 15.97 30.96 22.36
N VAL A 94 15.56 29.69 22.43
CA VAL A 94 14.20 29.30 22.81
C VAL A 94 14.06 29.31 24.34
N ALA A 95 12.99 29.94 24.84
CA ALA A 95 12.72 30.00 26.27
C ALA A 95 12.47 28.61 26.87
N GLU A 96 13.00 28.38 28.07
CA GLU A 96 12.92 27.09 28.77
C GLU A 96 11.47 26.73 29.15
N ASP A 97 10.61 27.73 29.35
CA ASP A 97 9.19 27.60 29.66
C ASP A 97 8.30 27.43 28.41
N ARG A 98 8.87 27.41 27.20
CA ARG A 98 8.10 27.18 25.98
C ARG A 98 7.43 25.80 26.04
N VAL A 99 6.11 25.80 25.86
CA VAL A 99 5.26 24.62 25.73
C VAL A 99 4.90 24.38 24.27
N LEU A 100 5.24 23.21 23.74
CA LEU A 100 4.82 22.74 22.44
C LEU A 100 3.34 22.35 22.46
N ARG A 101 2.56 22.83 21.48
CA ARG A 101 1.13 22.50 21.40
C ARG A 101 0.85 21.55 20.24
N VAL A 102 0.21 20.42 20.53
CA VAL A 102 -0.20 19.44 19.52
C VAL A 102 -1.71 19.26 19.55
N LEU A 103 -2.36 19.20 18.39
CA LEU A 103 -3.79 18.88 18.27
C LEU A 103 -3.94 17.52 17.57
N SER A 104 -4.78 16.62 18.09
CA SER A 104 -5.23 15.41 17.40
C SER A 104 -6.75 15.45 17.24
N VAL A 105 -7.23 15.45 15.99
CA VAL A 105 -8.65 15.56 15.65
C VAL A 105 -8.95 14.79 14.34
N PRO A 106 -9.73 13.69 14.37
CA PRO A 106 -10.42 13.11 15.51
C PRO A 106 -9.49 12.24 16.36
N CYS A 107 -9.75 12.10 17.65
CA CYS A 107 -8.90 11.30 18.54
C CYS A 107 -9.40 9.88 18.83
N SER A 108 -10.65 9.55 18.47
CA SER A 108 -11.27 8.24 18.71
C SER A 108 -11.07 7.77 20.17
N SER A 109 -10.66 6.53 20.41
CA SER A 109 -10.40 5.96 21.75
C SER A 109 -9.08 6.42 22.39
N GLY A 110 -8.39 7.40 21.81
CA GLY A 110 -7.22 8.03 22.42
C GLY A 110 -5.87 7.43 22.05
N GLU A 111 -5.82 6.36 21.26
CA GLU A 111 -4.55 5.74 20.86
C GLU A 111 -3.62 6.71 20.12
N GLU A 112 -4.14 7.58 19.24
CA GLU A 112 -3.33 8.58 18.52
C GLU A 112 -2.72 9.65 19.45
N PRO A 113 -3.50 10.41 20.24
CA PRO A 113 -2.91 11.44 21.11
C PRO A 113 -1.98 10.87 22.17
N TYR A 114 -2.22 9.65 22.65
CA TYR A 114 -1.28 8.98 23.55
C TYR A 114 -0.02 8.49 22.83
N SER A 115 -0.11 8.02 21.58
CA SER A 115 1.09 7.73 20.77
C SER A 115 1.94 8.97 20.55
N ILE A 116 1.31 10.13 20.36
CA ILE A 116 1.99 11.44 20.25
C ILE A 116 2.72 11.76 21.55
N ALA A 117 2.04 11.69 22.69
CA ALA A 117 2.64 11.97 23.99
C ALA A 117 3.79 11.01 24.33
N MET A 118 3.62 9.70 24.08
CA MET A 118 4.68 8.70 24.26
C MET A 118 5.89 8.98 23.38
N ALA A 119 5.69 9.32 22.10
CA ALA A 119 6.79 9.63 21.19
C ALA A 119 7.59 10.87 21.63
N LEU A 120 6.92 11.90 22.14
CA LEU A 120 7.58 13.09 22.68
C LEU A 120 8.40 12.77 23.94
N LEU A 121 7.83 11.98 24.86
CA LEU A 121 8.52 11.54 26.08
C LEU A 121 9.72 10.65 25.75
N ASP A 122 9.56 9.68 24.84
CA ASP A 122 10.63 8.79 24.38
C ASP A 122 11.76 9.55 23.67
N ALA A 123 11.46 10.69 23.03
CA ALA A 123 12.45 11.58 22.44
C ALA A 123 13.13 12.54 23.46
N GLY A 124 12.79 12.43 24.74
CA GLY A 124 13.38 13.22 25.82
C GLY A 124 12.73 14.59 26.03
N VAL A 125 11.56 14.86 25.44
CA VAL A 125 10.81 16.09 25.72
C VAL A 125 10.15 15.97 27.10
N PRO A 126 10.42 16.88 28.06
CA PRO A 126 9.78 16.83 29.38
C PRO A 126 8.27 17.00 29.29
N ALA A 127 7.52 16.28 30.13
CA ALA A 127 6.04 16.36 30.19
C ALA A 127 5.51 17.80 30.36
N ALA A 128 6.23 18.66 31.08
CA ALA A 128 5.85 20.06 31.28
C ALA A 128 6.03 20.95 30.03
N ARG A 129 6.75 20.48 29.00
CA ARG A 129 7.07 21.26 27.79
C ARG A 129 6.21 20.87 26.59
N PHE A 130 5.17 20.05 26.76
CA PHE A 130 4.18 19.83 25.72
C PHE A 130 2.77 19.68 26.28
N GLN A 131 1.79 20.01 25.45
CA GLN A 131 0.37 19.72 25.70
C GLN A 131 -0.24 19.17 24.41
N VAL A 132 -0.84 17.99 24.50
CA VAL A 132 -1.68 17.43 23.43
C VAL A 132 -3.14 17.74 23.74
N ASP A 133 -3.82 18.41 22.81
CA ASP A 133 -5.27 18.58 22.80
C ASP A 133 -5.87 17.55 21.85
N ALA A 134 -6.84 16.78 22.33
CA ALA A 134 -7.45 15.67 21.60
C ALA A 134 -8.96 15.89 21.50
N VAL A 135 -9.48 15.97 20.27
CA VAL A 135 -10.90 16.29 20.02
C VAL A 135 -11.56 15.14 19.28
N ASP A 136 -12.74 14.73 19.75
CA ASP A 136 -13.63 13.82 19.01
C ASP A 136 -15.09 14.25 19.14
N ILE A 137 -15.90 13.92 18.14
CA ILE A 137 -17.34 14.21 18.16
C ILE A 137 -18.10 13.23 19.08
N SER A 138 -17.55 12.03 19.31
CA SER A 138 -18.15 11.00 20.15
C SER A 138 -17.72 11.16 21.62
N GLN A 139 -18.69 11.52 22.47
CA GLN A 139 -18.48 11.58 23.92
C GLN A 139 -18.04 10.23 24.49
N ARG A 140 -18.64 9.13 24.01
CA ARG A 140 -18.28 7.77 24.43
C ARG A 140 -16.81 7.45 24.19
N MET A 141 -16.26 7.90 23.07
CA MET A 141 -14.85 7.67 22.71
C MET A 141 -13.92 8.55 23.55
N VAL A 142 -14.30 9.80 23.80
CA VAL A 142 -13.59 10.70 24.73
C VAL A 142 -13.52 10.12 26.15
N GLU A 143 -14.63 9.61 26.68
CA GLU A 143 -14.69 8.98 28.00
C GLU A 143 -13.86 7.69 28.05
N PHE A 144 -13.87 6.91 26.98
CA PHE A 144 -12.99 5.75 26.84
C PHE A 144 -11.51 6.17 26.91
N ALA A 145 -11.13 7.18 26.13
CA ALA A 145 -9.77 7.67 26.08
C ALA A 145 -9.30 8.19 27.45
N GLN A 146 -10.15 8.94 28.17
CA GLN A 146 -9.83 9.46 29.50
C GLN A 146 -9.56 8.36 30.55
N ARG A 147 -10.24 7.21 30.44
CA ARG A 147 -9.96 6.03 31.30
C ARG A 147 -8.59 5.44 31.02
N ALA A 148 -8.15 5.47 29.75
CA ALA A 148 -6.84 5.03 29.31
C ALA A 148 -6.48 3.57 29.68
N VAL A 149 -7.50 2.69 29.63
CA VAL A 149 -7.35 1.24 29.79
C VAL A 149 -7.62 0.58 28.44
N TYR A 150 -6.63 -0.15 27.92
CA TYR A 150 -6.65 -0.68 26.57
C TYR A 150 -6.52 -2.19 26.54
N GLY A 151 -7.30 -2.83 25.66
CA GLY A 151 -7.22 -4.27 25.42
C GLY A 151 -6.14 -4.62 24.39
N ARG A 152 -5.93 -5.91 24.16
CA ARG A 152 -4.93 -6.42 23.20
C ARG A 152 -5.12 -5.87 21.77
N ASN A 153 -6.35 -5.60 21.35
CA ASN A 153 -6.66 -5.14 19.99
C ASN A 153 -6.15 -3.72 19.67
N SER A 154 -5.86 -2.90 20.69
CA SER A 154 -5.26 -1.57 20.53
C SER A 154 -3.75 -1.64 20.25
N PHE A 155 -3.13 -2.82 20.43
CA PHE A 155 -1.72 -3.08 20.17
C PHE A 155 -1.58 -3.95 18.93
N ARG A 156 -0.96 -3.43 17.88
CA ARG A 156 -0.78 -4.12 16.60
C ARG A 156 0.68 -4.02 16.14
N GLY A 157 1.12 -5.02 15.37
CA GLY A 157 2.49 -5.13 14.87
C GLY A 157 3.46 -5.74 15.88
N ASP A 158 4.71 -5.90 15.43
CA ASP A 158 5.75 -6.60 16.19
C ASP A 158 6.53 -5.68 17.14
N ASP A 159 6.55 -4.37 16.90
CA ASP A 159 7.21 -3.38 17.77
C ASP A 159 6.25 -2.93 18.87
N LEU A 160 6.30 -3.61 20.02
CA LEU A 160 5.51 -3.28 21.21
C LEU A 160 6.38 -2.78 22.37
N ALA A 161 7.62 -2.36 22.10
CA ALA A 161 8.53 -1.94 23.16
C ALA A 161 8.01 -0.72 23.94
N TYR A 162 7.21 0.14 23.30
CA TYR A 162 6.53 1.26 23.96
C TYR A 162 5.51 0.81 25.00
N ARG A 163 4.88 -0.36 24.82
CA ARG A 163 3.89 -0.89 25.76
C ARG A 163 4.57 -1.17 27.10
N ASP A 164 5.71 -1.83 27.06
CA ASP A 164 6.44 -2.23 28.27
C ASP A 164 7.03 -1.02 29.01
N ARG A 165 7.26 0.11 28.31
CA ARG A 165 7.71 1.38 28.92
C ARG A 165 6.57 2.18 29.56
N HIS A 166 5.42 2.25 28.90
CA HIS A 166 4.38 3.24 29.21
C HIS A 166 3.09 2.66 29.80
N PHE A 167 2.96 1.34 29.85
CA PHE A 167 1.75 0.66 30.36
C PHE A 167 2.07 -0.28 31.52
N THR A 168 1.05 -0.53 32.33
CA THR A 168 1.06 -1.57 33.36
C THR A 168 -0.10 -2.52 33.10
N GLU A 169 0.18 -3.83 33.11
CA GLU A 169 -0.86 -4.84 32.95
C GLU A 169 -1.75 -4.90 34.21
N THR A 170 -3.06 -4.91 34.00
CA THR A 170 -4.10 -4.98 35.03
C THR A 170 -5.12 -6.07 34.67
N ALA A 171 -6.05 -6.36 35.58
CA ALA A 171 -7.11 -7.34 35.31
C ALA A 171 -8.01 -6.95 34.13
N ASP A 172 -8.19 -5.66 33.88
CA ASP A 172 -9.07 -5.11 32.85
C ASP A 172 -8.34 -4.80 31.52
N GLY A 173 -7.02 -5.04 31.44
CA GLY A 173 -6.20 -4.82 30.24
C GLY A 173 -4.86 -4.17 30.55
N TYR A 174 -4.47 -3.17 29.76
CA TYR A 174 -3.23 -2.41 29.94
C TYR A 174 -3.57 -0.97 30.32
N GLN A 175 -3.20 -0.56 31.53
CA GLN A 175 -3.38 0.79 32.04
C GLN A 175 -2.21 1.67 31.60
N LEU A 176 -2.51 2.79 30.93
CA LEU A 176 -1.48 3.78 30.56
C LEU A 176 -0.97 4.55 31.78
N SER A 177 0.34 4.82 31.80
CA SER A 177 1.01 5.57 32.88
C SER A 177 0.46 6.99 33.05
N ALA A 178 0.45 7.48 34.29
CA ALA A 178 -0.05 8.82 34.63
C ALA A 178 0.72 9.92 33.89
N MET A 179 2.04 9.78 33.75
CA MET A 179 2.90 10.75 33.07
C MET A 179 2.49 10.99 31.60
N VAL A 180 2.11 9.93 30.87
CA VAL A 180 1.59 10.07 29.50
C VAL A 180 0.19 10.68 29.52
N ARG A 181 -0.66 10.26 30.47
CA ARG A 181 -2.04 10.73 30.57
C ARG A 181 -2.16 12.22 30.85
N GLU A 182 -1.31 12.75 31.72
CA GLU A 182 -1.29 14.17 32.10
C GLU A 182 -0.90 15.08 30.93
N GLY A 183 -0.13 14.58 29.96
CA GLY A 183 0.24 15.31 28.74
C GLY A 183 -0.89 15.46 27.71
N VAL A 184 -2.07 14.87 27.95
CA VAL A 184 -3.19 14.85 26.98
C VAL A 184 -4.48 15.37 27.61
N ARG A 185 -5.10 16.36 26.97
CA ARG A 185 -6.42 16.90 27.33
C ARG A 185 -7.44 16.50 26.27
N PHE A 186 -8.48 15.80 26.69
CA PHE A 186 -9.59 15.42 25.82
C PHE A 186 -10.74 16.42 25.88
N GLN A 187 -11.34 16.71 24.73
CA GLN A 187 -12.53 17.54 24.61
C GLN A 187 -13.49 16.93 23.59
N GLN A 188 -14.78 16.84 23.94
CA GLN A 188 -15.80 16.55 22.94
C GLN A 188 -15.99 17.78 22.05
N GLY A 189 -15.98 17.60 20.73
CA GLY A 189 -16.14 18.69 19.81
C GLY A 189 -16.30 18.26 18.36
N ASN A 190 -16.94 19.13 17.59
CA ASN A 190 -17.08 18.96 16.15
C ASN A 190 -16.08 19.87 15.45
N LEU A 191 -15.30 19.31 14.51
CA LEU A 191 -14.32 20.05 13.72
C LEU A 191 -14.92 21.29 13.05
N PHE A 192 -16.20 21.26 12.65
CA PHE A 192 -16.87 22.37 11.97
C PHE A 192 -17.56 23.35 12.92
N ASP A 193 -17.51 23.14 14.23
CA ASP A 193 -18.03 24.11 15.20
C ASP A 193 -17.11 25.33 15.27
N ALA A 194 -17.67 26.51 15.04
CA ALA A 194 -16.93 27.77 15.11
C ALA A 194 -16.33 28.04 16.50
N ASN A 195 -16.98 27.52 17.56
CA ASN A 195 -16.57 27.66 18.95
C ASN A 195 -15.58 26.57 19.39
N LEU A 196 -15.26 25.59 18.53
CA LEU A 196 -14.27 24.58 18.87
C LEU A 196 -12.92 25.24 19.13
N LEU A 197 -12.36 24.98 20.32
CA LEU A 197 -11.08 25.51 20.78
C LEU A 197 -11.01 27.05 20.70
N LEU A 198 -12.13 27.73 20.91
CA LEU A 198 -12.20 29.19 20.92
C LEU A 198 -11.23 29.76 21.97
N GLY A 199 -10.35 30.69 21.55
CA GLY A 199 -9.35 31.29 22.42
C GLY A 199 -8.08 30.44 22.63
N ALA A 200 -8.00 29.23 22.06
CA ALA A 200 -6.76 28.46 22.07
C ALA A 200 -5.70 29.13 21.19
N ALA A 201 -4.46 29.18 21.67
CA ALA A 201 -3.33 29.58 20.83
C ALA A 201 -3.13 28.56 19.69
N PRO A 202 -2.60 28.97 18.52
CA PRO A 202 -2.31 28.06 17.42
C PRO A 202 -1.36 26.93 17.82
N TYR A 203 -1.52 25.77 17.18
CA TYR A 203 -0.76 24.55 17.45
C TYR A 203 0.50 24.46 16.57
N ASP A 204 1.59 23.95 17.14
CA ASP A 204 2.82 23.63 16.39
C ASP A 204 2.58 22.46 15.43
N PHE A 205 1.84 21.46 15.90
CA PHE A 205 1.52 20.24 15.16
C PHE A 205 0.02 19.95 15.22
N VAL A 206 -0.59 19.60 14.09
CA VAL A 206 -2.00 19.19 14.00
C VAL A 206 -2.10 17.86 13.28
N PHE A 207 -2.67 16.86 13.93
CA PHE A 207 -2.98 15.55 13.37
C PHE A 207 -4.45 15.51 13.00
N CYS A 208 -4.73 15.24 11.72
CA CYS A 208 -6.07 14.97 11.23
C CYS A 208 -5.98 13.81 10.25
N ARG A 209 -6.11 12.60 10.81
CA ARG A 209 -5.96 11.36 10.07
C ARG A 209 -7.26 10.61 10.00
N ASN A 210 -7.44 9.93 8.87
CA ASN A 210 -8.49 8.93 8.72
C ASN A 210 -9.91 9.50 8.96
N LEU A 211 -10.10 10.81 8.72
CA LEU A 211 -11.36 11.54 8.89
C LEU A 211 -11.83 12.14 7.58
N LEU A 212 -10.93 12.77 6.83
CA LEU A 212 -11.27 13.54 5.62
C LEU A 212 -11.80 12.62 4.51
N ILE A 213 -11.50 11.32 4.57
CA ILE A 213 -12.03 10.29 3.67
C ILE A 213 -13.56 10.14 3.75
N TYR A 214 -14.18 10.54 4.86
CA TYR A 214 -15.62 10.44 5.07
C TYR A 214 -16.39 11.66 4.57
N PHE A 215 -15.68 12.68 4.07
CA PHE A 215 -16.25 13.95 3.64
C PHE A 215 -16.30 14.06 2.12
N ASP A 216 -17.29 14.80 1.61
CA ASP A 216 -17.32 15.21 0.21
C ASP A 216 -16.27 16.30 -0.08
N THR A 217 -16.02 16.57 -1.36
CA THR A 217 -14.98 17.54 -1.79
C THR A 217 -15.17 18.93 -1.16
N ALA A 218 -16.42 19.40 -1.05
CA ALA A 218 -16.73 20.71 -0.48
C ALA A 218 -16.47 20.76 1.04
N THR A 219 -16.74 19.67 1.75
CA THR A 219 -16.52 19.55 3.19
C THR A 219 -15.05 19.29 3.51
N GLN A 220 -14.35 18.55 2.67
CA GLN A 220 -12.89 18.42 2.72
C GLN A 220 -12.20 19.77 2.60
N GLU A 221 -12.65 20.63 1.66
CA GLU A 221 -12.11 21.99 1.51
C GLU A 221 -12.26 22.80 2.80
N ARG A 222 -13.48 22.79 3.36
CA ARG A 222 -13.78 23.47 4.62
C ARG A 222 -12.94 22.91 5.77
N ALA A 223 -12.75 21.60 5.84
CA ALA A 223 -11.97 20.94 6.88
C ALA A 223 -10.50 21.38 6.81
N VAL A 224 -9.89 21.39 5.63
CA VAL A 224 -8.51 21.86 5.45
C VAL A 224 -8.35 23.33 5.87
N GLN A 225 -9.33 24.18 5.56
CA GLN A 225 -9.30 25.58 6.01
C GLN A 225 -9.36 25.70 7.54
N VAL A 226 -10.19 24.90 8.20
CA VAL A 226 -10.26 24.85 9.67
C VAL A 226 -8.95 24.34 10.27
N LEU A 227 -8.36 23.27 9.72
CA LEU A 227 -7.07 22.74 10.21
C LEU A 227 -5.95 23.79 10.09
N ARG A 228 -5.92 24.54 8.99
CA ARG A 228 -4.97 25.65 8.82
C ARG A 228 -5.20 26.78 9.82
N ARG A 229 -6.44 27.06 10.22
CA ARG A 229 -6.76 28.06 11.27
C ARG A 229 -6.19 27.64 12.63
N PHE A 230 -6.24 26.34 12.95
CA PHE A 230 -5.68 25.83 14.19
C PHE A 230 -4.15 25.76 14.17
N THR A 231 -3.53 25.68 13.00
CA THR A 231 -2.09 25.49 12.90
C THR A 231 -1.35 26.83 12.91
N ARG A 232 -0.22 26.89 13.61
CA ARG A 232 0.70 28.03 13.56
C ARG A 232 1.19 28.25 12.12
N GLY A 233 1.65 29.47 11.80
CA GLY A 233 2.07 29.81 10.45
C GLY A 233 3.17 28.92 9.86
N ASP A 234 4.14 28.51 10.67
CA ASP A 234 5.18 27.52 10.32
C ASP A 234 4.86 26.12 10.83
N GLY A 235 3.65 25.89 11.36
CA GLY A 235 3.23 24.63 11.95
C GLY A 235 2.96 23.56 10.88
N ILE A 236 2.85 22.32 11.34
CA ILE A 236 2.79 21.14 10.48
C ILE A 236 1.50 20.38 10.70
N ILE A 237 0.85 20.01 9.60
CA ILE A 237 -0.35 19.20 9.56
C ILE A 237 0.02 17.78 9.12
N PHE A 238 -0.29 16.79 9.95
CA PHE A 238 -0.12 15.37 9.68
C PHE A 238 -1.46 14.76 9.27
N VAL A 239 -1.50 14.06 8.15
CA VAL A 239 -2.72 13.40 7.64
C VAL A 239 -2.48 11.90 7.42
N GLY A 240 -3.54 11.15 7.09
CA GLY A 240 -3.43 9.75 6.71
C GLY A 240 -2.95 9.56 5.26
N PRO A 241 -2.48 8.36 4.88
CA PRO A 241 -2.00 8.07 3.53
C PRO A 241 -3.04 8.38 2.45
N ALA A 242 -4.30 7.96 2.68
CA ALA A 242 -5.41 8.16 1.75
C ALA A 242 -5.82 9.65 1.57
N GLU A 243 -5.35 10.53 2.45
CA GLU A 243 -5.68 11.95 2.48
C GLU A 243 -4.56 12.80 1.85
N THR A 244 -3.37 12.25 1.63
CA THR A 244 -2.20 12.96 1.11
C THR A 244 -2.47 13.71 -0.20
N SER A 245 -3.18 13.07 -1.14
CA SER A 245 -3.53 13.67 -2.43
C SER A 245 -4.41 14.90 -2.27
N LEU A 246 -5.26 14.93 -1.24
CA LEU A 246 -6.14 16.06 -0.93
C LEU A 246 -5.34 17.32 -0.56
N LEU A 247 -4.31 17.15 0.27
CA LEU A 247 -3.48 18.25 0.77
C LEU A 247 -2.53 18.73 -0.33
N THR A 248 -2.04 17.80 -1.16
CA THR A 248 -1.15 18.13 -2.28
C THR A 248 -1.89 18.86 -3.41
N ALA A 249 -3.14 18.49 -3.71
CA ALA A 249 -3.98 19.21 -4.67
C ALA A 249 -4.18 20.69 -4.29
N ARG A 250 -4.06 21.00 -2.98
CA ARG A 250 -4.15 22.35 -2.42
C ARG A 250 -2.80 23.07 -2.31
N ARG A 251 -1.76 22.51 -2.91
CA ARG A 251 -0.40 23.08 -2.96
C ARG A 251 0.21 23.35 -1.58
N LEU A 252 -0.20 22.58 -0.56
CA LEU A 252 0.47 22.62 0.73
C LEU A 252 1.86 21.96 0.59
N PRO A 253 2.94 22.62 1.04
CA PRO A 253 4.27 22.06 0.92
C PRO A 253 4.41 20.82 1.79
N ILE A 254 4.99 19.76 1.23
CA ILE A 254 5.28 18.53 1.97
C ILE A 254 6.53 18.75 2.82
N VAL A 255 6.50 18.30 4.07
CA VAL A 255 7.67 18.25 4.94
C VAL A 255 8.53 17.05 4.53
N PRO A 256 9.86 17.23 4.34
CA PRO A 256 10.74 16.20 3.82
C PRO A 256 11.10 15.14 4.88
N ALA A 257 10.10 14.41 5.39
CA ALA A 257 10.25 13.28 6.28
C ALA A 257 9.50 12.07 5.71
N ALA A 258 10.24 10.99 5.43
CA ALA A 258 9.71 9.81 4.74
C ALA A 258 8.51 9.22 5.51
N ARG A 259 7.42 8.90 4.79
CA ARG A 259 6.20 8.27 5.33
C ARG A 259 5.55 9.01 6.51
N SER A 260 5.90 10.29 6.73
CA SER A 260 5.33 11.11 7.80
C SER A 260 3.98 11.73 7.44
N PHE A 261 3.64 11.78 6.14
CA PHE A 261 2.43 12.41 5.60
C PHE A 261 2.19 13.82 6.16
N ALA A 262 3.29 14.57 6.31
CA ALA A 262 3.35 15.87 6.96
C ALA A 262 3.39 17.02 5.95
N PHE A 263 2.66 18.10 6.24
CA PHE A 263 2.49 19.27 5.37
C PHE A 263 2.65 20.56 6.15
N LEU A 264 3.30 21.58 5.57
CA LEU A 264 3.32 22.92 6.15
C LEU A 264 1.95 23.58 5.99
N ALA A 265 1.46 24.24 7.05
CA ALA A 265 0.14 24.88 7.04
C ALA A 265 0.05 26.13 6.13
N GLN A 266 1.18 26.80 5.89
CA GLN A 266 1.27 27.88 4.91
C GLN A 266 1.72 27.36 3.55
N ALA A 267 1.00 27.78 2.51
CA ALA A 267 1.43 27.61 1.14
C ALA A 267 2.67 28.47 0.88
N MET A 268 3.64 27.97 0.12
CA MET A 268 4.69 28.84 -0.42
C MET A 268 4.05 29.92 -1.29
N PRO A 269 4.50 31.18 -1.24
CA PRO A 269 4.08 32.18 -2.22
C PRO A 269 4.37 31.66 -3.63
N PRO A 270 3.52 31.97 -4.63
CA PRO A 270 3.77 31.55 -6.00
C PRO A 270 5.15 32.08 -6.44
N PRO A 271 5.95 31.29 -7.18
CA PRO A 271 7.20 31.78 -7.71
C PRO A 271 6.93 33.02 -8.55
N VAL A 272 7.65 34.10 -8.28
CA VAL A 272 7.61 35.30 -9.12
C VAL A 272 8.10 34.89 -10.49
N GLU A 273 7.24 34.96 -11.51
CA GLU A 273 7.63 34.70 -12.90
C GLU A 273 8.64 35.77 -13.32
N VAL A 274 9.93 35.43 -13.26
CA VAL A 274 10.97 36.23 -13.88
C VAL A 274 10.88 35.96 -15.38
N PHE A 275 10.20 36.85 -16.11
CA PHE A 275 10.21 36.84 -17.57
C PHE A 275 11.65 36.99 -18.07
N THR A 276 12.26 35.88 -18.51
CA THR A 276 13.46 35.94 -19.34
C THR A 276 13.04 36.17 -20.79
N PRO A 277 13.47 37.25 -21.46
CA PRO A 277 13.13 37.48 -22.86
C PRO A 277 13.68 36.33 -23.71
N ALA A 278 12.80 35.71 -24.50
CA ALA A 278 13.15 34.61 -25.39
C ALA A 278 14.21 35.07 -26.41
N LYS A 279 15.24 34.25 -26.62
CA LYS A 279 16.23 34.48 -27.69
C LYS A 279 15.52 34.45 -29.05
N PRO A 280 15.91 35.33 -30.00
CA PRO A 280 15.30 35.35 -31.33
C PRO A 280 15.58 34.03 -32.06
N ILE A 281 14.51 33.38 -32.52
CA ILE A 281 14.59 32.17 -33.33
C ILE A 281 15.13 32.57 -34.71
N VAL A 282 16.35 32.13 -35.01
CA VAL A 282 16.91 32.26 -36.37
C VAL A 282 16.27 31.17 -37.22
N HIS A 283 15.42 31.55 -38.18
CA HIS A 283 14.81 30.61 -39.12
C HIS A 283 15.88 29.95 -39.99
N ALA A 284 16.21 28.69 -39.72
CA ALA A 284 16.97 27.86 -40.64
C ALA A 284 16.06 27.49 -41.83
N TRP A 285 16.49 27.88 -43.03
CA TRP A 285 15.83 27.61 -44.30
C TRP A 285 15.57 26.10 -44.49
N THR A 286 14.32 25.72 -44.76
CA THR A 286 13.93 24.33 -45.07
C THR A 286 13.64 24.20 -46.56
N PRO A 287 14.16 23.19 -47.28
CA PRO A 287 13.92 23.04 -48.71
C PRO A 287 12.44 22.70 -49.00
N PRO A 288 11.91 23.09 -50.17
CA PRO A 288 10.50 22.94 -50.49
C PRO A 288 10.12 21.47 -50.64
N ARG A 289 9.15 21.01 -49.84
CA ARG A 289 8.54 19.68 -50.01
C ARG A 289 7.65 19.66 -51.24
N ARG A 290 7.77 18.58 -52.02
CA ARG A 290 6.95 18.27 -53.21
C ARG A 290 5.46 18.23 -52.83
N PRO A 291 4.52 18.71 -53.67
CA PRO A 291 3.10 18.69 -53.35
C PRO A 291 2.60 17.24 -53.31
N VAL A 292 2.03 16.85 -52.17
CA VAL A 292 1.25 15.60 -52.04
C VAL A 292 -0.18 15.93 -52.50
N ALA A 293 -0.75 15.07 -53.35
CA ALA A 293 -2.12 15.23 -53.84
C ALA A 293 -3.14 15.18 -52.69
N PRO A 294 -4.26 15.94 -52.77
CA PRO A 294 -5.27 15.93 -51.73
C PRO A 294 -6.01 14.58 -51.70
N PRO A 295 -6.41 14.08 -50.51
CA PRO A 295 -7.26 12.91 -50.42
C PRO A 295 -8.67 13.21 -50.93
N PRO A 296 -9.42 12.18 -51.40
CA PRO A 296 -10.79 12.34 -51.85
C PRO A 296 -11.74 12.70 -50.67
N PRO A 297 -12.86 13.38 -50.95
CA PRO A 297 -13.79 13.80 -49.90
C PRO A 297 -14.46 12.59 -49.22
N ALA A 298 -14.53 12.66 -47.89
CA ALA A 298 -15.23 11.68 -47.08
C ALA A 298 -16.72 11.65 -47.45
N ARG A 299 -17.26 10.46 -47.73
CA ARG A 299 -18.70 10.26 -47.88
C ARG A 299 -19.36 10.39 -46.51
N LEU A 300 -20.37 11.25 -46.42
CA LEU A 300 -21.24 11.36 -45.26
C LEU A 300 -21.97 10.01 -45.03
N PRO A 301 -22.14 9.54 -43.79
CA PRO A 301 -22.96 8.36 -43.51
C PRO A 301 -24.43 8.68 -43.83
N LEU A 302 -25.09 7.76 -44.55
CA LEU A 302 -26.54 7.77 -44.73
C LEU A 302 -27.24 7.56 -43.37
N PRO A 303 -28.38 8.23 -43.11
CA PRO A 303 -29.15 8.01 -41.89
C PRO A 303 -29.65 6.56 -41.88
N HIS A 304 -29.13 5.74 -40.96
CA HIS A 304 -29.72 4.43 -40.71
C HIS A 304 -31.10 4.62 -40.09
N ALA A 305 -32.10 4.05 -40.75
CA ALA A 305 -33.47 3.98 -40.28
C ALA A 305 -33.52 3.45 -38.84
N ALA A 306 -34.33 4.10 -38.02
CA ALA A 306 -34.55 3.73 -36.63
C ALA A 306 -34.97 2.25 -36.55
N ILE A 307 -34.14 1.44 -35.89
CA ILE A 307 -34.54 0.14 -35.38
C ILE A 307 -35.52 0.43 -34.24
N PRO A 308 -36.79 -0.04 -34.31
CA PRO A 308 -37.72 0.18 -33.21
C PRO A 308 -37.21 -0.54 -31.95
N PRO A 309 -37.44 0.01 -30.75
CA PRO A 309 -37.01 -0.63 -29.52
C PRO A 309 -37.72 -1.97 -29.37
N VAL A 310 -36.94 -3.03 -29.20
CA VAL A 310 -37.44 -4.34 -28.78
C VAL A 310 -38.06 -4.16 -27.39
N PRO A 311 -39.34 -4.53 -27.17
CA PRO A 311 -39.96 -4.40 -25.87
C PRO A 311 -39.21 -5.27 -24.86
N ALA A 312 -38.80 -4.65 -23.76
CA ALA A 312 -38.16 -5.34 -22.65
C ALA A 312 -39.14 -6.38 -22.08
N ALA A 313 -38.79 -7.66 -22.23
CA ALA A 313 -39.38 -8.71 -21.43
C ALA A 313 -39.02 -8.46 -19.95
N PRO A 314 -39.91 -8.76 -19.00
CA PRO A 314 -39.59 -8.65 -17.58
C PRO A 314 -38.49 -9.67 -17.26
N VAL A 315 -37.30 -9.17 -16.93
CA VAL A 315 -36.24 -10.00 -16.35
C VAL A 315 -36.64 -10.21 -14.89
N GLU A 316 -37.23 -11.36 -14.62
CA GLU A 316 -37.37 -11.88 -13.26
C GLU A 316 -35.98 -11.92 -12.59
N ALA A 317 -35.91 -11.40 -11.37
CA ALA A 317 -34.72 -11.49 -10.53
C ALA A 317 -34.39 -12.97 -10.30
N PRO A 318 -33.16 -13.44 -10.59
CA PRO A 318 -32.74 -14.74 -10.14
C PRO A 318 -32.68 -14.70 -8.61
N GLY A 319 -33.45 -15.57 -7.96
CA GLY A 319 -33.37 -15.79 -6.52
C GLY A 319 -31.95 -16.19 -6.13
N ALA A 320 -31.13 -15.22 -5.74
CA ALA A 320 -29.81 -15.46 -5.21
C ALA A 320 -29.98 -16.09 -3.82
N SER A 321 -29.67 -17.38 -3.73
CA SER A 321 -29.39 -18.06 -2.47
C SER A 321 -28.42 -17.20 -1.66
N ARG A 322 -28.83 -16.78 -0.45
CA ARG A 322 -27.95 -16.18 0.59
C ARG A 322 -27.01 -17.24 1.17
N ALA A 323 -26.19 -17.84 0.31
CA ALA A 323 -25.13 -18.75 0.75
C ALA A 323 -23.93 -17.91 1.22
N ASP A 324 -23.24 -18.40 2.24
CA ASP A 324 -21.95 -17.87 2.64
C ASP A 324 -20.90 -18.24 1.58
N VAL A 325 -20.60 -17.30 0.68
CA VAL A 325 -19.69 -17.48 -0.45
C VAL A 325 -18.33 -16.88 -0.10
N SER A 326 -17.25 -17.64 -0.28
CA SER A 326 -15.89 -17.18 -0.03
C SER A 326 -15.39 -16.19 -1.10
N LEU A 327 -14.41 -15.34 -0.77
CA LEU A 327 -13.82 -14.37 -1.72
C LEU A 327 -13.31 -15.04 -3.01
N ARG A 328 -12.72 -16.24 -2.92
CA ARG A 328 -12.24 -17.00 -4.11
C ARG A 328 -13.37 -17.41 -5.05
N GLN A 329 -14.55 -17.68 -4.51
CA GLN A 329 -15.71 -18.03 -5.35
C GLN A 329 -16.29 -16.79 -6.03
N ILE A 330 -16.22 -15.63 -5.38
CA ILE A 330 -16.61 -14.34 -5.96
C ILE A 330 -15.65 -13.96 -7.10
N GLU A 331 -14.34 -14.13 -6.90
CA GLU A 331 -13.32 -13.97 -7.94
C GLU A 331 -13.60 -14.89 -9.14
N ALA A 332 -13.86 -16.18 -8.90
CA ALA A 332 -14.16 -17.13 -9.97
C ALA A 332 -15.44 -16.77 -10.76
N MET A 333 -16.44 -16.16 -10.11
CA MET A 333 -17.64 -15.65 -10.81
C MET A 333 -17.30 -14.44 -11.69
N ALA A 334 -16.42 -13.56 -11.23
CA ALA A 334 -15.93 -12.43 -12.01
C ALA A 334 -15.14 -12.90 -13.25
N ASP A 335 -14.27 -13.89 -13.08
CA ASP A 335 -13.47 -14.49 -14.15
C ASP A 335 -14.34 -15.17 -15.22
N GLN A 336 -15.52 -15.65 -14.84
CA GLN A 336 -16.52 -16.22 -15.76
C GLN A 336 -17.36 -15.16 -16.49
N GLY A 337 -17.09 -13.87 -16.27
CA GLY A 337 -17.85 -12.75 -16.85
C GLY A 337 -19.19 -12.47 -16.15
N ARG A 338 -19.49 -13.15 -15.03
CA ARG A 338 -20.72 -12.97 -14.24
C ARG A 338 -20.59 -11.82 -13.26
N LEU A 339 -20.29 -10.63 -13.80
CA LEU A 339 -19.88 -9.47 -13.03
C LEU A 339 -20.94 -8.96 -12.04
N GLN A 340 -22.22 -8.94 -12.45
CA GLN A 340 -23.31 -8.47 -11.60
C GLN A 340 -23.57 -9.41 -10.42
N GLU A 341 -23.47 -10.72 -10.64
CA GLU A 341 -23.61 -11.72 -9.58
C GLU A 341 -22.42 -11.64 -8.60
N ALA A 342 -21.20 -11.49 -9.11
CA ALA A 342 -20.00 -11.31 -8.30
C ALA A 342 -20.10 -10.05 -7.42
N LEU A 343 -20.60 -8.92 -7.96
CA LEU A 343 -20.83 -7.68 -7.19
C LEU A 343 -21.81 -7.89 -6.03
N VAL A 344 -22.93 -8.56 -6.29
CA VAL A 344 -23.95 -8.85 -5.25
C VAL A 344 -23.37 -9.76 -4.18
N GLN A 345 -22.69 -10.84 -4.56
CA GLN A 345 -22.07 -11.77 -3.61
C GLN A 345 -20.93 -11.14 -2.81
N CYS A 346 -20.13 -10.26 -3.43
CA CYS A 346 -19.10 -9.49 -2.74
C CYS A 346 -19.67 -8.59 -1.64
N ARG A 347 -20.80 -7.91 -1.92
CA ARG A 347 -21.48 -7.08 -0.91
C ARG A 347 -22.06 -7.92 0.23
N VAL A 348 -22.68 -9.05 -0.08
CA VAL A 348 -23.18 -10.00 0.95
C VAL A 348 -22.04 -10.54 1.79
N HIS A 349 -20.90 -10.87 1.19
CA HIS A 349 -19.71 -11.33 1.91
C HIS A 349 -19.19 -10.27 2.88
N LEU A 350 -19.11 -9.00 2.45
CA LEU A 350 -18.73 -7.87 3.30
C LEU A 350 -19.73 -7.61 4.44
N GLU A 351 -21.02 -7.91 4.23
CA GLU A 351 -22.05 -7.81 5.27
C GLU A 351 -21.96 -8.91 6.32
N VAL A 352 -21.57 -10.13 5.93
CA VAL A 352 -21.50 -11.31 6.80
C VAL A 352 -20.18 -11.40 7.56
N HIS A 353 -19.04 -11.18 6.87
CA HIS A 353 -17.69 -11.38 7.44
C HIS A 353 -17.01 -10.08 7.87
N GLY A 354 -17.62 -8.93 7.59
CA GLY A 354 -17.04 -7.63 7.81
C GLY A 354 -16.07 -7.21 6.70
N ALA A 355 -15.57 -5.98 6.82
CA ALA A 355 -14.67 -5.40 5.83
C ALA A 355 -13.24 -5.91 6.00
N SER A 356 -12.66 -6.50 4.95
CA SER A 356 -11.24 -6.84 4.87
C SER A 356 -10.58 -6.13 3.69
N ALA A 357 -9.26 -5.94 3.74
CA ALA A 357 -8.52 -5.27 2.66
C ALA A 357 -8.72 -6.00 1.32
N ASP A 358 -8.63 -7.33 1.32
CA ASP A 358 -8.82 -8.18 0.15
C ASP A 358 -10.27 -8.11 -0.40
N ALA A 359 -11.27 -8.12 0.48
CA ALA A 359 -12.68 -8.05 0.06
C ALA A 359 -13.03 -6.68 -0.54
N LEU A 360 -12.49 -5.60 0.03
CA LEU A 360 -12.68 -4.24 -0.49
C LEU A 360 -11.87 -3.99 -1.76
N HIS A 361 -10.69 -4.60 -1.87
CA HIS A 361 -9.91 -4.59 -3.11
C HIS A 361 -10.69 -5.29 -4.24
N LEU A 362 -11.24 -6.47 -3.97
CA LEU A 362 -12.08 -7.22 -4.90
C LEU A 362 -13.34 -6.44 -5.29
N LEU A 363 -14.01 -5.80 -4.33
CA LEU A 363 -15.14 -4.91 -4.63
C LEU A 363 -14.74 -3.78 -5.59
N GLY A 364 -13.56 -3.18 -5.37
CA GLY A 364 -13.03 -2.14 -6.25
C GLY A 364 -12.75 -2.63 -7.67
N LEU A 365 -12.20 -3.84 -7.81
CA LEU A 365 -11.99 -4.49 -9.12
C LEU A 365 -13.32 -4.70 -9.86
N LEU A 366 -14.32 -5.21 -9.15
CA LEU A 366 -15.63 -5.49 -9.72
C LEU A 366 -16.36 -4.20 -10.16
N GLN A 367 -16.23 -3.12 -9.38
CA GLN A 367 -16.80 -1.82 -9.70
C GLN A 367 -16.08 -1.13 -10.87
N ASP A 368 -14.76 -1.28 -10.96
CA ASP A 368 -13.97 -0.76 -12.08
C ASP A 368 -14.34 -1.49 -13.39
N ALA A 369 -14.47 -2.82 -13.32
CA ALA A 369 -14.94 -3.64 -14.43
C ALA A 369 -16.39 -3.32 -14.85
N ALA A 370 -17.22 -2.83 -13.92
CA ALA A 370 -18.59 -2.39 -14.21
C ALA A 370 -18.66 -0.98 -14.83
N GLY A 371 -17.53 -0.26 -14.91
CA GLY A 371 -17.46 1.11 -15.40
C GLY A 371 -17.73 2.18 -14.32
N ASP A 372 -17.94 1.77 -13.07
CA ASP A 372 -18.21 2.66 -11.94
C ASP A 372 -16.91 3.15 -11.29
N ALA A 373 -16.10 3.88 -12.05
CA ALA A 373 -14.76 4.32 -11.64
C ALA A 373 -14.72 5.09 -10.31
N ARG A 374 -15.80 5.83 -9.96
CA ARG A 374 -15.90 6.54 -8.67
C ARG A 374 -16.04 5.59 -7.48
N GLU A 375 -16.88 4.58 -7.62
CA GLU A 375 -17.12 3.58 -6.58
C GLU A 375 -15.87 2.69 -6.42
N ALA A 376 -15.23 2.32 -7.54
CA ALA A 376 -13.97 1.58 -7.53
C ALA A 376 -12.87 2.32 -6.76
N GLN A 377 -12.69 3.62 -6.99
CA GLN A 377 -11.77 4.45 -6.20
C GLN A 377 -12.09 4.42 -4.71
N ALA A 378 -13.38 4.51 -4.35
CA ALA A 378 -13.80 4.48 -2.96
C ALA A 378 -13.48 3.13 -2.30
N ALA A 379 -13.72 2.02 -3.00
CA ALA A 379 -13.41 0.67 -2.53
C ALA A 379 -11.89 0.45 -2.37
N TYR A 380 -11.07 0.85 -3.35
CA TYR A 380 -9.60 0.76 -3.22
C TYR A 380 -9.07 1.62 -2.07
N ARG A 381 -9.60 2.83 -1.87
CA ARG A 381 -9.22 3.67 -0.72
C ARG A 381 -9.61 3.02 0.61
N LYS A 382 -10.76 2.33 0.68
CA LYS A 382 -11.16 1.57 1.86
C LYS A 382 -10.25 0.35 2.09
N ALA A 383 -9.81 -0.32 1.02
CA ALA A 383 -8.83 -1.40 1.14
C ALA A 383 -7.49 -0.89 1.71
N LEU A 384 -6.99 0.24 1.18
CA LEU A 384 -5.77 0.90 1.65
C LEU A 384 -5.89 1.51 3.05
N TYR A 385 -7.11 1.79 3.50
CA TYR A 385 -7.37 2.22 4.87
C TYR A 385 -7.11 1.08 5.87
N LEU A 386 -7.51 -0.14 5.51
CA LEU A 386 -7.33 -1.34 6.34
C LEU A 386 -5.90 -1.88 6.24
N ASP A 387 -5.33 -1.88 5.04
CA ASP A 387 -3.93 -2.27 4.79
C ASP A 387 -3.26 -1.25 3.85
N PRO A 388 -2.51 -0.27 4.39
CA PRO A 388 -1.78 0.72 3.61
C PRO A 388 -0.67 0.13 2.71
N THR A 389 -0.25 -1.11 2.98
CA THR A 389 0.76 -1.83 2.20
C THR A 389 0.15 -2.76 1.15
N HIS A 390 -1.19 -2.79 1.04
CA HIS A 390 -1.90 -3.62 0.08
C HIS A 390 -1.57 -3.22 -1.36
N ARG A 391 -0.61 -3.96 -1.93
CA ARG A 391 0.07 -3.59 -3.17
C ARG A 391 -0.89 -3.55 -4.35
N GLU A 392 -1.83 -4.48 -4.38
CA GLU A 392 -2.82 -4.63 -5.43
C GLU A 392 -3.77 -3.42 -5.45
N ALA A 393 -4.33 -2.98 -4.32
CA ALA A 393 -5.16 -1.77 -4.31
C ALA A 393 -4.38 -0.49 -4.65
N LEU A 394 -3.11 -0.38 -4.26
CA LEU A 394 -2.25 0.76 -4.66
C LEU A 394 -2.11 0.84 -6.17
N LEU A 395 -1.83 -0.29 -6.82
CA LEU A 395 -1.63 -0.37 -8.26
C LEU A 395 -2.92 -0.03 -9.03
N HIS A 396 -4.05 -0.60 -8.62
CA HIS A 396 -5.33 -0.36 -9.29
C HIS A 396 -5.84 1.06 -9.08
N LEU A 397 -5.68 1.63 -7.88
CA LEU A 397 -6.01 3.03 -7.62
C LEU A 397 -5.14 3.98 -8.45
N ALA A 398 -3.83 3.72 -8.54
CA ALA A 398 -2.94 4.51 -9.36
C ALA A 398 -3.27 4.41 -10.85
N ALA A 399 -3.61 3.23 -11.36
CA ALA A 399 -4.03 3.05 -12.75
C ALA A 399 -5.30 3.85 -13.08
N LEU A 400 -6.26 3.87 -12.15
CA LEU A 400 -7.53 4.57 -12.30
C LEU A 400 -7.37 6.10 -12.17
N ILE A 401 -6.45 6.56 -11.34
CA ILE A 401 -6.09 7.99 -11.24
C ILE A 401 -5.31 8.46 -12.49
N ALA A 402 -4.42 7.62 -13.02
CA ALA A 402 -3.70 7.90 -14.27
C ALA A 402 -4.65 8.00 -15.47
N SER A 403 -5.64 7.10 -15.55
CA SER A 403 -6.65 7.12 -16.63
C SER A 403 -7.58 8.33 -16.55
N ALA A 404 -7.78 8.90 -15.36
CA ALA A 404 -8.49 10.16 -15.13
C ALA A 404 -7.66 11.42 -15.46
N GLY A 405 -6.40 11.27 -15.87
CA GLY A 405 -5.51 12.36 -16.29
C GLY A 405 -4.52 12.85 -15.24
N ASP A 406 -4.56 12.33 -14.01
CA ASP A 406 -3.62 12.68 -12.94
C ASP A 406 -2.44 11.69 -12.89
N VAL A 407 -1.61 11.74 -13.94
CA VAL A 407 -0.44 10.86 -14.12
C VAL A 407 0.57 11.04 -12.97
N GLU A 408 0.66 12.24 -12.43
CA GLU A 408 1.59 12.57 -11.36
C GLU A 408 1.09 12.05 -10.00
N GLY A 409 -0.22 12.12 -9.72
CA GLY A 409 -0.85 11.47 -8.58
C GLY A 409 -0.71 9.95 -8.60
N ALA A 410 -0.88 9.33 -9.78
CA ALA A 410 -0.66 7.90 -9.97
C ALA A 410 0.79 7.48 -9.70
N ARG A 411 1.76 8.26 -10.19
CA ARG A 411 3.19 8.02 -9.97
C ARG A 411 3.57 8.12 -8.48
N ARG A 412 2.89 9.00 -7.74
CA ARG A 412 3.12 9.19 -6.29
C ARG A 412 2.60 8.03 -5.45
N LEU A 413 1.50 7.41 -5.87
CA LEU A 413 0.95 6.19 -5.26
C LEU A 413 1.83 4.96 -5.52
N GLN A 414 2.64 4.98 -6.60
CA GLN A 414 3.46 3.84 -7.04
C GLN A 414 4.94 3.93 -6.65
N ALA A 415 5.45 5.07 -6.17
CA ALA A 415 6.87 5.25 -5.92
C ALA A 415 7.31 4.71 -4.53
N PRO A 416 8.29 3.79 -4.46
CA PRO A 416 8.95 3.40 -3.21
C PRO A 416 9.73 4.57 -2.58
N ALA A 417 9.94 4.52 -1.26
CA ALA A 417 10.56 5.60 -0.48
C ALA A 417 11.99 5.99 -0.95
N ASP A 418 12.75 5.04 -1.50
CA ASP A 418 14.17 5.22 -1.79
C ASP A 418 14.46 6.01 -3.08
N PHE A 419 13.51 6.01 -4.03
CA PHE A 419 13.67 6.68 -5.34
C PHE A 419 13.73 8.23 -5.21
N ARG A 420 13.16 8.78 -4.14
CA ARG A 420 13.00 10.24 -3.97
C ARG A 420 14.25 10.93 -3.39
N ARG A 421 15.15 10.19 -2.76
CA ARG A 421 16.43 10.73 -2.26
C ARG A 421 17.44 10.90 -3.40
N ALA A 422 17.50 9.94 -4.33
CA ALA A 422 18.43 9.94 -5.46
C ALA A 422 18.08 10.95 -6.58
N GLN A 423 16.79 11.27 -6.78
CA GLN A 423 16.37 12.17 -7.86
C GLN A 423 16.70 13.65 -7.58
N ARG A 424 16.99 14.00 -6.33
CA ARG A 424 17.37 15.37 -5.94
C ARG A 424 18.82 15.71 -6.31
N GLU A 425 19.64 14.72 -6.67
CA GLU A 425 21.09 14.89 -6.84
C GLU A 425 21.64 14.59 -8.24
N ARG A 426 20.83 14.15 -9.22
CA ARG A 426 21.34 13.90 -10.58
C ARG A 426 20.50 14.58 -11.66
N ARG A 427 20.99 15.75 -12.10
CA ARG A 427 20.68 16.33 -13.41
C ARG A 427 21.65 15.68 -14.41
N LEU A 428 21.24 14.58 -15.03
CA LEU A 428 21.94 13.97 -16.18
C LEU A 428 20.97 13.79 -17.34
N ASP A 429 21.57 13.69 -18.53
CA ASP A 429 21.16 14.27 -19.79
C ASP A 429 19.91 13.65 -20.44
N VAL A 430 18.93 14.49 -20.79
CA VAL A 430 17.66 14.12 -21.45
C VAL A 430 17.90 13.58 -22.87
N SER A 431 19.07 13.87 -23.45
CA SER A 431 19.42 13.48 -24.82
C SER A 431 19.71 11.98 -24.98
N GLU A 432 20.30 11.33 -23.98
CA GLU A 432 20.63 9.89 -24.01
C GLU A 432 19.37 9.01 -23.83
N SER A 433 18.42 9.48 -23.03
CA SER A 433 17.15 8.78 -22.78
C SER A 433 16.23 8.73 -24.02
N ILE A 434 16.29 9.74 -24.89
CA ILE A 434 15.51 9.80 -26.13
C ILE A 434 16.08 8.85 -27.18
N ALA A 435 17.41 8.67 -27.24
CA ALA A 435 18.05 7.71 -28.14
C ALA A 435 17.70 6.26 -27.77
N LEU A 436 17.66 5.90 -26.47
CA LEU A 436 17.37 4.54 -26.01
C LEU A 436 15.90 4.10 -26.09
N LEU A 437 14.95 5.04 -26.25
CA LEU A 437 13.53 4.75 -26.47
C LEU A 437 13.23 4.41 -27.94
N SER A 438 14.14 4.70 -28.87
CA SER A 438 13.95 4.43 -30.31
C SER A 438 14.10 2.94 -30.70
N GLU A 439 14.65 2.10 -29.81
CA GLU A 439 14.89 0.67 -30.06
C GLU A 439 13.76 -0.26 -29.56
N VAL A 440 12.72 0.29 -28.91
CA VAL A 440 11.57 -0.49 -28.42
C VAL A 440 10.54 -0.59 -29.54
N ASP A 441 10.26 -1.80 -30.03
CA ASP A 441 9.19 -2.02 -31.01
C ASP A 441 7.81 -1.85 -30.34
N ASP A 442 7.19 -0.71 -30.59
CA ASP A 442 5.93 -0.26 -29.99
C ASP A 442 4.70 -0.71 -30.81
N CYS A 443 4.75 -1.92 -31.36
CA CYS A 443 3.76 -2.41 -32.32
C CYS A 443 2.31 -2.28 -31.83
N TRP A 444 2.05 -2.34 -30.51
CA TRP A 444 0.72 -2.16 -29.93
C TRP A 444 0.14 -0.75 -30.09
N ASN A 445 0.99 0.27 -30.16
CA ASN A 445 0.64 1.66 -30.44
C ASN A 445 0.59 1.95 -31.94
N ARG A 446 1.48 1.33 -32.73
CA ARG A 446 1.59 1.59 -34.18
C ARG A 446 0.57 0.82 -35.03
N ILE A 447 0.42 -0.49 -34.80
CA ILE A 447 -0.43 -1.40 -35.62
C ILE A 447 -1.35 -2.33 -34.80
N GLY A 448 -1.21 -2.36 -33.47
CA GLY A 448 -2.03 -3.17 -32.57
C GLY A 448 -3.36 -2.49 -32.20
N ILE A 449 -3.90 -2.80 -31.02
CA ILE A 449 -5.23 -2.31 -30.59
C ILE A 449 -5.33 -0.77 -30.55
N ARG A 450 -4.24 -0.07 -30.25
CA ARG A 450 -4.18 1.39 -30.25
C ARG A 450 -3.76 2.00 -31.59
N GLY A 451 -3.30 1.17 -32.53
CA GLY A 451 -2.96 1.55 -33.90
C GLY A 451 -4.08 1.18 -34.89
N ASP A 452 -3.71 0.83 -36.12
CA ASP A 452 -4.66 0.48 -37.19
C ASP A 452 -5.25 -0.94 -37.09
N LYS A 453 -4.92 -1.69 -36.04
CA LYS A 453 -5.35 -3.07 -35.77
C LYS A 453 -4.93 -4.10 -36.82
N SER A 454 -3.93 -3.80 -37.65
CA SER A 454 -3.36 -4.76 -38.62
C SER A 454 -2.43 -5.81 -38.01
N CYS A 455 -2.18 -5.75 -36.70
CA CYS A 455 -1.28 -6.67 -36.00
C CYS A 455 -1.77 -8.13 -36.06
N GLY A 456 -0.99 -9.01 -36.72
CA GLY A 456 -1.30 -10.43 -36.87
C GLY A 456 -1.33 -11.26 -35.58
N GLN A 457 -0.88 -10.70 -34.45
CA GLN A 457 -0.97 -11.36 -33.14
C GLN A 457 -2.34 -11.16 -32.47
N LEU A 458 -3.20 -10.29 -33.00
CA LEU A 458 -4.53 -10.03 -32.43
C LEU A 458 -5.50 -11.22 -32.55
N SER A 459 -5.28 -12.11 -33.52
CA SER A 459 -6.08 -13.33 -33.66
C SER A 459 -5.86 -14.34 -32.52
N GLY A 460 -4.70 -14.27 -31.85
CA GLY A 460 -4.36 -15.17 -30.74
C GLY A 460 -4.55 -14.57 -29.34
N TYR A 461 -4.75 -13.25 -29.21
CA TYR A 461 -4.78 -12.57 -27.92
C TYR A 461 -5.85 -11.46 -27.90
N VAL A 462 -6.72 -11.50 -26.89
CA VAL A 462 -7.85 -10.56 -26.70
C VAL A 462 -7.38 -9.09 -26.62
N HIS A 463 -6.16 -8.86 -26.11
CA HIS A 463 -5.55 -7.53 -26.10
C HIS A 463 -4.05 -7.60 -26.37
N CYS A 464 -3.49 -6.63 -27.11
CA CYS A 464 -2.03 -6.49 -27.28
C CYS A 464 -1.26 -6.42 -25.95
N ARG A 465 -1.89 -6.08 -24.83
CA ARG A 465 -1.24 -6.05 -23.51
C ARG A 465 -0.90 -7.45 -22.98
N ASN A 466 -1.52 -8.47 -23.58
CA ASN A 466 -1.28 -9.87 -23.26
C ASN A 466 -0.41 -10.55 -24.33
N CYS A 467 0.06 -9.83 -25.36
CA CYS A 467 0.89 -10.44 -26.39
C CYS A 467 2.35 -10.52 -25.95
N PRO A 468 3.10 -11.55 -26.41
CA PRO A 468 4.50 -11.74 -26.02
C PRO A 468 5.42 -10.55 -26.35
N VAL A 469 5.11 -9.82 -27.43
CA VAL A 469 5.88 -8.64 -27.88
C VAL A 469 5.77 -7.51 -26.85
N TYR A 470 4.56 -7.25 -26.36
CA TYR A 470 4.31 -6.24 -25.32
C TYR A 470 4.96 -6.63 -23.99
N ALA A 471 4.82 -7.90 -23.60
CA ALA A 471 5.42 -8.41 -22.37
C ALA A 471 6.95 -8.32 -22.39
N THR A 472 7.58 -8.62 -23.53
CA THR A 472 9.05 -8.53 -23.69
C THR A 472 9.54 -7.09 -23.67
N ALA A 473 8.79 -6.17 -24.29
CA ALA A 473 9.10 -4.74 -24.22
C ALA A 473 8.97 -4.19 -22.79
N ALA A 474 7.91 -4.57 -22.07
CA ALA A 474 7.73 -4.21 -20.67
C ALA A 474 8.85 -4.78 -19.78
N LYS A 475 9.25 -6.03 -20.01
CA LYS A 475 10.35 -6.67 -19.28
C LYS A 475 11.69 -5.96 -19.53
N ARG A 476 12.01 -5.59 -20.78
CA ARG A 476 13.23 -4.81 -21.10
C ARG A 476 13.28 -3.42 -20.45
N ILE A 477 12.12 -2.81 -20.24
CA ILE A 477 12.01 -1.52 -19.52
C ILE A 477 12.24 -1.72 -18.01
N LEU A 478 11.77 -2.84 -17.46
CA LEU A 478 11.93 -3.22 -16.05
C LEU A 478 13.35 -3.70 -15.72
N ASP A 479 13.98 -4.50 -16.59
CA ASP A 479 15.33 -5.05 -16.39
C ASP A 479 16.45 -3.99 -16.50
N ARG A 480 16.13 -2.74 -16.89
CA ARG A 480 17.09 -1.61 -16.99
C ARG A 480 17.24 -0.80 -15.70
N LEU A 481 16.60 -1.20 -14.59
CA LEU A 481 16.81 -0.62 -13.26
C LEU A 481 17.81 -1.49 -12.47
N PRO A 482 19.08 -1.09 -12.30
CA PRO A 482 19.98 -1.85 -11.45
C PRO A 482 19.55 -1.72 -9.97
N PRO A 483 19.60 -2.80 -9.18
CA PRO A 483 19.41 -2.71 -7.73
C PRO A 483 20.69 -2.12 -7.11
N GLN A 484 20.59 -1.00 -6.41
CA GLN A 484 21.72 -0.45 -5.64
C GLN A 484 21.61 -0.88 -4.17
N MET A 485 22.57 -1.72 -3.74
CA MET A 485 22.88 -1.99 -2.34
C MET A 485 23.89 -0.95 -1.84
N ASP A 486 23.76 -0.53 -0.58
CA ASP A 486 24.72 0.32 0.12
C ASP A 486 26.15 -0.26 0.05
N VAL A 487 27.09 0.51 -0.50
CA VAL A 487 28.53 0.26 -0.37
C VAL A 487 29.08 1.33 0.57
N GLN A 488 29.49 0.89 1.76
CA GLN A 488 30.22 1.71 2.72
C GLN A 488 31.54 2.20 2.10
N ASP A 489 31.88 3.45 2.41
CA ASP A 489 33.09 4.15 1.98
C ASP A 489 34.36 3.30 2.15
N HIS A 490 35.02 2.97 1.05
CA HIS A 490 36.43 2.62 1.04
C HIS A 490 37.15 3.40 -0.07
N GLU A 491 38.20 4.10 0.34
CA GLU A 491 39.10 4.92 -0.47
C GLU A 491 39.62 4.20 -1.73
N PRO A 492 39.95 4.94 -2.80
CA PRO A 492 40.27 4.35 -4.09
C PRO A 492 41.69 3.79 -4.07
N VAL A 493 41.80 2.46 -3.99
CA VAL A 493 43.03 1.74 -4.33
C VAL A 493 42.90 1.19 -5.74
N THR A 494 43.88 1.54 -6.56
CA THR A 494 44.07 1.11 -7.95
C THR A 494 44.33 -0.40 -8.05
N SER A 495 43.97 -0.96 -9.22
CA SER A 495 44.44 -2.22 -9.85
C SER A 495 43.46 -3.41 -9.92
N GLU A 496 43.29 -3.87 -11.18
CA GLU A 496 42.68 -5.10 -11.69
C GLU A 496 41.18 -5.35 -11.42
N SER A 497 40.38 -5.09 -12.45
CA SER A 497 38.95 -5.43 -12.54
C SER A 497 38.71 -6.94 -12.42
N ARG A 498 38.63 -7.46 -11.20
CA ARG A 498 38.08 -8.79 -10.91
C ARG A 498 36.58 -8.79 -11.23
N ARG A 499 36.12 -9.70 -12.09
CA ARG A 499 34.69 -9.87 -12.42
C ARG A 499 33.99 -10.58 -11.26
N LEU A 500 33.67 -9.83 -10.21
CA LEU A 500 32.90 -10.35 -9.09
C LEU A 500 31.48 -10.71 -9.56
N SER A 501 31.05 -11.92 -9.25
CA SER A 501 29.70 -12.44 -9.49
C SER A 501 28.93 -12.51 -8.17
N SER A 502 27.62 -12.29 -8.22
CA SER A 502 26.75 -12.36 -7.05
C SER A 502 26.35 -13.81 -6.73
N LEU A 503 26.67 -14.27 -5.52
CA LEU A 503 26.38 -15.61 -5.00
C LEU A 503 25.44 -15.53 -3.80
N LEU A 504 24.28 -16.17 -3.85
CA LEU A 504 23.40 -16.32 -2.69
C LEU A 504 23.91 -17.47 -1.82
N VAL A 505 24.23 -17.17 -0.56
CA VAL A 505 24.73 -18.15 0.43
C VAL A 505 23.60 -18.55 1.36
N PHE A 506 23.42 -19.85 1.52
CA PHE A 506 22.36 -20.44 2.33
C PHE A 506 22.85 -21.70 3.05
N ARG A 507 22.19 -22.05 4.15
CA ARG A 507 22.47 -23.24 4.93
C ARG A 507 21.49 -24.34 4.60
N LEU A 508 22.02 -25.55 4.45
CA LEU A 508 21.26 -26.77 4.31
C LEU A 508 21.84 -27.83 5.25
N SER A 509 21.06 -28.22 6.25
CA SER A 509 21.50 -29.03 7.38
C SER A 509 22.74 -28.43 8.07
N ARG A 510 23.90 -29.07 7.95
CA ARG A 510 25.18 -28.59 8.54
C ARG A 510 26.11 -27.94 7.54
N GLU A 511 25.72 -27.86 6.26
CA GLU A 511 26.56 -27.38 5.18
C GLU A 511 26.13 -25.99 4.70
N TRP A 512 27.11 -25.15 4.37
CA TRP A 512 26.91 -23.87 3.72
C TRP A 512 27.09 -24.02 2.22
N LEU A 513 26.05 -23.69 1.46
CA LEU A 513 26.01 -23.84 0.02
C LEU A 513 25.71 -22.49 -0.63
N GLY A 514 26.17 -22.32 -1.87
CA GLY A 514 26.01 -21.11 -2.64
C GLY A 514 25.41 -21.39 -4.01
N LEU A 515 24.47 -20.55 -4.45
CA LEU A 515 23.98 -20.54 -5.84
C LEU A 515 24.15 -19.16 -6.46
N PRO A 516 24.62 -19.06 -7.72
CA PRO A 516 24.66 -17.78 -8.42
C PRO A 516 23.26 -17.16 -8.46
N THR A 517 23.14 -15.87 -8.13
CA THR A 517 21.83 -15.20 -8.08
C THR A 517 21.10 -15.23 -9.43
N ARG A 518 21.85 -15.30 -10.54
CA ARG A 518 21.30 -15.46 -11.89
C ARG A 518 20.52 -16.76 -12.13
N ALA A 519 20.73 -17.79 -11.31
CA ALA A 519 20.03 -19.06 -11.40
C ALA A 519 18.76 -19.11 -10.52
N LEU A 520 18.49 -18.04 -9.77
CA LEU A 520 17.37 -17.91 -8.85
C LEU A 520 16.40 -16.84 -9.34
N ASP A 521 15.13 -17.20 -9.41
CA ASP A 521 14.07 -16.25 -9.73
C ASP A 521 13.70 -15.39 -8.50
N GLU A 522 13.67 -15.99 -7.30
CA GLU A 522 13.24 -15.32 -6.06
C GLU A 522 13.64 -16.13 -4.80
N VAL A 523 13.76 -15.43 -3.65
CA VAL A 523 13.80 -16.02 -2.30
C VAL A 523 12.53 -15.62 -1.55
N ALA A 524 11.71 -16.59 -1.16
CA ALA A 524 10.42 -16.38 -0.51
C ALA A 524 10.41 -16.87 0.94
N SER A 525 9.48 -16.34 1.74
CA SER A 525 9.17 -16.88 3.07
C SER A 525 8.58 -18.29 2.96
N THR A 526 8.77 -19.10 4.01
CA THR A 526 8.27 -20.48 4.04
C THR A 526 6.74 -20.49 3.94
N ARG A 527 6.22 -21.26 2.98
CA ARG A 527 4.78 -21.47 2.75
C ARG A 527 4.40 -22.92 3.00
N MET A 528 3.11 -23.18 3.21
CA MET A 528 2.61 -24.55 3.39
C MET A 528 2.83 -25.36 2.11
N ILE A 529 3.49 -26.51 2.22
CA ILE A 529 3.68 -27.46 1.11
C ILE A 529 2.52 -28.45 1.11
N LEU A 530 1.73 -28.45 0.05
CA LEU A 530 0.65 -29.40 -0.16
C LEU A 530 1.23 -30.68 -0.75
N THR A 531 1.14 -31.76 0.03
CA THR A 531 1.67 -33.05 -0.38
C THR A 531 0.84 -33.69 -1.50
N LEU A 532 1.49 -34.20 -2.54
CA LEU A 532 0.80 -34.86 -3.65
C LEU A 532 0.60 -36.36 -3.34
N PRO A 533 -0.60 -36.93 -3.61
CA PRO A 533 -0.81 -38.37 -3.59
C PRO A 533 -0.04 -39.05 -4.74
N HIS A 534 0.55 -40.23 -4.49
CA HIS A 534 1.36 -41.01 -5.44
C HIS A 534 2.69 -40.38 -5.89
N ARG A 535 3.56 -40.05 -4.93
CA ARG A 535 4.92 -39.54 -5.21
C ARG A 535 5.78 -40.64 -5.84
N ARG A 536 6.44 -40.33 -6.96
CA ARG A 536 7.40 -41.23 -7.62
C ARG A 536 8.80 -41.14 -7.03
N ASP A 537 9.21 -39.94 -6.61
CA ASP A 537 10.53 -39.67 -6.03
C ASP A 537 10.41 -39.09 -4.60
N PRO A 538 11.18 -39.61 -3.61
CA PRO A 538 11.18 -39.10 -2.24
C PRO A 538 11.70 -37.66 -2.09
N ALA A 539 12.43 -37.12 -3.07
CA ALA A 539 12.87 -35.73 -3.07
C ALA A 539 11.70 -34.75 -3.31
N VAL A 540 10.61 -35.17 -3.96
CA VAL A 540 9.44 -34.32 -4.21
C VAL A 540 8.59 -34.19 -2.93
N LEU A 541 8.57 -33.00 -2.34
CA LEU A 541 7.82 -32.71 -1.12
C LEU A 541 6.34 -32.45 -1.41
N GLY A 542 6.00 -31.89 -2.56
CA GLY A 542 4.64 -31.57 -2.96
C GLY A 542 4.59 -30.36 -3.88
N VAL A 543 3.53 -29.57 -3.78
CA VAL A 543 3.36 -28.29 -4.48
C VAL A 543 3.13 -27.16 -3.50
N THR A 544 3.57 -25.96 -3.84
CA THR A 544 3.33 -24.74 -3.07
C THR A 544 2.94 -23.61 -4.01
N ASN A 545 2.19 -22.65 -3.50
CA ASN A 545 1.76 -21.50 -4.29
C ASN A 545 2.85 -20.41 -4.30
N VAL A 546 3.39 -20.13 -5.48
CA VAL A 546 4.29 -19.00 -5.74
C VAL A 546 3.58 -18.05 -6.71
N ARG A 547 3.24 -16.84 -6.23
CA ARG A 547 2.57 -15.77 -7.02
C ARG A 547 1.32 -16.23 -7.80
N GLY A 548 0.49 -17.09 -7.21
CA GLY A 548 -0.73 -17.60 -7.85
C GLY A 548 -0.51 -18.81 -8.76
N THR A 549 0.74 -19.27 -8.93
CA THR A 549 1.06 -20.49 -9.68
C THR A 549 1.40 -21.62 -8.72
N LEU A 550 0.83 -22.80 -8.92
CA LEU A 550 1.25 -24.00 -8.19
C LEU A 550 2.59 -24.49 -8.75
N THR A 551 3.62 -24.43 -7.92
CA THR A 551 4.99 -24.80 -8.28
C THR A 551 5.42 -26.02 -7.48
N VAL A 552 6.10 -26.96 -8.14
CA VAL A 552 6.59 -28.18 -7.48
C VAL A 552 7.69 -27.82 -6.48
N CYS A 553 7.59 -28.40 -5.29
CA CYS A 553 8.55 -28.23 -4.21
C CYS A 553 9.38 -29.50 -4.04
N VAL A 554 10.70 -29.36 -4.11
CA VAL A 554 11.67 -30.45 -4.04
C VAL A 554 12.65 -30.20 -2.88
N SER A 555 12.87 -31.21 -2.06
CA SER A 555 13.85 -31.16 -0.97
C SER A 555 15.26 -31.20 -1.54
N LEU A 556 15.97 -30.06 -1.45
CA LEU A 556 17.37 -29.98 -1.86
C LEU A 556 18.26 -30.90 -1.02
N ALA A 557 17.96 -31.08 0.27
CA ALA A 557 18.73 -31.97 1.15
C ALA A 557 18.67 -33.43 0.68
N ARG A 558 17.47 -33.92 0.32
CA ARG A 558 17.30 -35.28 -0.23
C ARG A 558 17.93 -35.43 -1.60
N LEU A 559 17.83 -34.40 -2.44
CA LEU A 559 18.43 -34.39 -3.77
C LEU A 559 19.97 -34.45 -3.72
N LEU A 560 20.57 -33.75 -2.76
CA LEU A 560 22.02 -33.72 -2.53
C LEU A 560 22.51 -34.88 -1.64
N GLY A 561 21.62 -35.79 -1.21
CA GLY A 561 21.98 -36.93 -0.36
C GLY A 561 22.47 -36.55 1.03
N LEU A 562 22.03 -35.41 1.57
CA LEU A 562 22.38 -34.93 2.90
C LEU A 562 21.41 -35.49 3.96
N ASP A 563 21.94 -36.07 5.04
CA ASP A 563 21.16 -36.55 6.17
C ASP A 563 20.45 -35.37 6.84
N SER A 564 19.11 -35.31 6.72
CA SER A 564 18.30 -34.30 7.42
C SER A 564 17.92 -34.82 8.82
N PRO A 565 18.46 -34.26 9.92
CA PRO A 565 17.90 -34.51 11.25
C PRO A 565 16.50 -33.87 11.37
N PRO A 566 15.64 -34.36 12.28
CA PRO A 566 14.33 -33.74 12.53
C PRO A 566 14.53 -32.31 13.06
N VAL A 567 14.04 -31.33 12.31
CA VAL A 567 14.20 -29.89 12.58
C VAL A 567 13.58 -29.50 13.92
N ASP A 568 14.38 -28.90 14.80
CA ASP A 568 13.96 -28.41 16.10
C ASP A 568 13.04 -27.18 15.94
N THR A 569 12.04 -27.06 16.81
CA THR A 569 10.92 -26.09 16.65
C THR A 569 11.34 -24.63 16.64
N ARG A 570 12.55 -24.30 17.13
CA ARG A 570 13.11 -22.93 17.12
C ARG A 570 13.70 -22.51 15.76
N GLU A 571 14.15 -23.44 14.92
CA GLU A 571 14.80 -23.10 13.63
C GLU A 571 13.79 -22.80 12.50
N ARG A 572 12.49 -23.08 12.68
CA ARG A 572 11.44 -22.79 11.68
C ARG A 572 11.30 -21.31 11.33
N ALA A 573 11.79 -20.39 12.16
CA ALA A 573 11.71 -18.94 11.89
C ALA A 573 12.70 -18.49 10.80
N ALA A 574 13.82 -19.19 10.62
CA ALA A 574 14.87 -18.85 9.65
C ALA A 574 14.68 -19.51 8.28
N ALA A 575 13.86 -20.56 8.20
CA ALA A 575 13.63 -21.32 6.97
C ALA A 575 13.10 -20.42 5.83
N ARG A 576 13.61 -20.64 4.61
CA ARG A 576 13.25 -19.91 3.39
C ARG A 576 13.03 -20.86 2.22
N MET A 577 12.37 -20.37 1.19
CA MET A 577 12.13 -21.09 -0.06
C MET A 577 12.87 -20.40 -1.20
N LEU A 578 13.82 -21.10 -1.82
CA LEU A 578 14.52 -20.65 -3.03
C LEU A 578 13.72 -21.08 -4.26
N ILE A 579 13.39 -20.13 -5.13
CA ILE A 579 12.72 -20.42 -6.40
C ILE A 579 13.81 -20.48 -7.47
N PHE A 580 14.09 -21.69 -7.92
CA PHE A 580 15.17 -22.01 -8.85
C PHE A 580 14.60 -22.33 -10.23
N GLY A 581 15.11 -21.68 -11.27
CA GLY A 581 14.67 -21.87 -12.65
C GLY A 581 14.68 -20.59 -13.48
N GLY A 582 14.46 -20.74 -14.77
CA GLY A 582 14.31 -19.64 -15.73
C GLY A 582 13.50 -20.12 -16.93
N ALA A 583 12.71 -19.22 -17.55
CA ALA A 583 11.87 -19.50 -18.72
C ALA A 583 10.74 -20.53 -18.50
N GLY A 584 9.97 -20.40 -17.40
CA GLY A 584 8.68 -21.09 -17.23
C GLY A 584 8.74 -22.47 -16.57
N ARG A 585 9.89 -22.86 -16.00
CA ARG A 585 10.11 -24.14 -15.31
C ARG A 585 10.70 -23.94 -13.91
N ALA A 586 10.06 -23.10 -13.10
CA ALA A 586 10.50 -22.82 -11.73
C ALA A 586 10.24 -24.01 -10.80
N VAL A 587 11.15 -24.27 -9.87
CA VAL A 587 11.06 -25.29 -8.82
C VAL A 587 11.37 -24.65 -7.47
N VAL A 588 10.62 -25.02 -6.43
CA VAL A 588 10.81 -24.47 -5.07
C VAL A 588 11.67 -25.40 -4.23
N LEU A 589 12.78 -24.86 -3.70
CA LEU A 589 13.75 -25.55 -2.86
C LEU A 589 13.72 -24.95 -1.45
N PRO A 590 13.16 -25.66 -0.44
CA PRO A 590 13.22 -25.18 0.93
C PRO A 590 14.64 -25.34 1.49
N VAL A 591 15.10 -24.31 2.19
CA VAL A 591 16.42 -24.24 2.85
C VAL A 591 16.25 -23.78 4.30
N ASP A 592 17.20 -24.15 5.16
CA ASP A 592 17.07 -23.91 6.60
C ASP A 592 17.31 -22.45 6.96
N GLU A 593 18.21 -21.79 6.22
CA GLU A 593 18.60 -20.40 6.47
C GLU A 593 19.20 -19.79 5.21
N VAL A 594 18.95 -18.50 4.97
CA VAL A 594 19.62 -17.72 3.92
C VAL A 594 20.40 -16.61 4.61
N GLU A 595 21.73 -16.64 4.47
CA GLU A 595 22.61 -15.66 5.11
C GLU A 595 22.60 -14.34 4.34
N GLY A 596 22.72 -14.41 3.01
CA GLY A 596 22.74 -13.21 2.17
C GLY A 596 23.40 -13.43 0.81
N ILE A 597 23.66 -12.32 0.11
CA ILE A 597 24.33 -12.32 -1.20
C ILE A 597 25.76 -11.82 -1.00
N HIS A 598 26.73 -12.59 -1.50
CA HIS A 598 28.15 -12.28 -1.42
C HIS A 598 28.72 -12.08 -2.84
N ALA A 599 29.60 -11.09 -2.98
CA ALA A 599 30.34 -10.86 -4.21
C ALA A 599 31.56 -11.80 -4.24
N VAL A 600 31.59 -12.74 -5.18
CA VAL A 600 32.59 -13.80 -5.29
C VAL A 600 33.12 -13.87 -6.71
N ASP A 601 34.42 -14.03 -6.87
CA ASP A 601 35.00 -14.39 -8.16
C ASP A 601 34.77 -15.89 -8.43
N LEU A 602 33.78 -16.20 -9.26
CA LEU A 602 33.42 -17.58 -9.61
C LEU A 602 34.43 -18.26 -10.55
N ASP A 603 35.41 -17.51 -11.06
CA ASP A 603 36.49 -18.04 -11.88
C ASP A 603 37.71 -18.44 -11.04
N VAL A 604 37.74 -18.06 -9.75
CA VAL A 604 38.81 -18.37 -8.78
C VAL A 604 38.22 -19.12 -7.57
N LEU A 605 37.74 -20.34 -7.79
CA LEU A 605 37.23 -21.21 -6.72
C LEU A 605 38.35 -22.13 -6.19
N GLU A 606 38.39 -22.36 -4.87
CA GLU A 606 39.26 -23.38 -4.29
C GLU A 606 38.78 -24.77 -4.74
N PRO A 607 39.69 -25.68 -5.14
CA PRO A 607 39.32 -27.03 -5.54
C PRO A 607 38.71 -27.79 -4.36
N LEU A 608 37.75 -28.66 -4.66
CA LEU A 608 37.07 -29.48 -3.65
C LEU A 608 38.12 -30.31 -2.87
N PRO A 609 38.08 -30.34 -1.51
CA PRO A 609 39.04 -31.09 -0.72
C PRO A 609 39.02 -32.58 -1.07
N ALA A 610 40.17 -33.14 -1.44
CA ALA A 610 40.30 -34.53 -1.92
C ALA A 610 39.94 -35.62 -0.88
N THR A 611 39.67 -35.24 0.37
CA THR A 611 39.45 -36.13 1.51
C THR A 611 38.00 -36.20 2.00
N VAL A 612 37.04 -35.63 1.28
CA VAL A 612 35.63 -35.57 1.72
C VAL A 612 34.72 -36.31 0.73
N GLU A 613 34.14 -37.43 1.15
CA GLU A 613 33.18 -38.25 0.39
C GLU A 613 31.73 -37.74 0.51
N GLY A 614 31.52 -36.42 0.48
CA GLY A 614 30.18 -35.79 0.65
C GLY A 614 29.32 -35.83 -0.62
N ALA A 615 28.05 -36.19 -0.51
CA ALA A 615 27.12 -36.28 -1.65
C ALA A 615 26.77 -34.92 -2.30
N SER A 616 26.89 -33.81 -1.55
CA SER A 616 26.74 -32.44 -2.04
C SER A 616 27.85 -32.02 -3.02
N LEU A 617 29.05 -32.59 -2.89
CA LEU A 617 30.22 -32.28 -3.73
C LEU A 617 30.04 -32.68 -5.19
N LYS A 618 29.18 -33.68 -5.49
CA LYS A 618 28.86 -34.10 -6.88
C LYS A 618 28.17 -33.00 -7.68
N TYR A 619 27.52 -32.07 -6.98
CA TYR A 619 26.78 -30.96 -7.56
C TYR A 619 27.49 -29.62 -7.32
N SER A 620 28.72 -29.63 -6.80
CA SER A 620 29.49 -28.43 -6.51
C SER A 620 30.57 -28.17 -7.57
N ARG A 621 30.67 -26.91 -8.01
CA ARG A 621 31.71 -26.41 -8.92
C ARG A 621 33.05 -26.14 -8.21
N GLY A 622 33.01 -25.84 -6.91
CA GLY A 622 34.18 -25.53 -6.10
C GLY A 622 33.79 -24.96 -4.74
N VAL A 623 34.78 -24.54 -3.95
CA VAL A 623 34.57 -23.93 -2.63
C VAL A 623 35.00 -22.47 -2.68
N VAL A 624 34.22 -21.60 -2.05
CA VAL A 624 34.62 -20.22 -1.77
C VAL A 624 34.62 -19.99 -0.26
N ARG A 625 35.60 -19.22 0.23
CA ARG A 625 35.56 -18.67 1.58
C ARG A 625 34.77 -17.37 1.60
N CYS A 626 33.62 -17.39 2.25
CA CYS A 626 32.83 -16.18 2.54
C CYS A 626 32.99 -15.89 4.04
N ALA A 627 33.57 -14.74 4.38
CA ALA A 627 33.96 -14.39 5.75
C ALA A 627 34.82 -15.51 6.39
N ASP A 628 34.36 -16.12 7.48
CA ASP A 628 35.05 -17.20 8.22
C ASP A 628 34.56 -18.62 7.85
N ARG A 629 33.75 -18.76 6.79
CA ARG A 629 33.05 -20.01 6.46
C ARG A 629 33.41 -20.54 5.07
N SER A 630 33.49 -21.86 4.98
CA SER A 630 33.67 -22.60 3.73
C SER A 630 32.31 -22.85 3.08
N VAL A 631 32.08 -22.29 1.89
CA VAL A 631 30.81 -22.38 1.16
C VAL A 631 31.01 -23.19 -0.13
N GLY A 632 30.26 -24.27 -0.28
CA GLY A 632 30.23 -25.07 -1.51
C GLY A 632 29.39 -24.40 -2.58
N VAL A 633 29.99 -23.98 -3.69
CA VAL A 633 29.27 -23.37 -4.81
C VAL A 633 28.63 -24.46 -5.66
N LEU A 634 27.31 -24.50 -5.73
CA LEU A 634 26.56 -25.46 -6.53
C LEU A 634 26.58 -25.10 -8.02
N ASP A 635 26.70 -26.12 -8.87
CA ASP A 635 26.60 -26.00 -10.32
C ASP A 635 25.13 -25.99 -10.76
N GLU A 636 24.71 -24.89 -11.37
CA GLU A 636 23.34 -24.66 -11.83
C GLU A 636 22.87 -25.69 -12.87
N SER A 637 23.76 -26.16 -13.74
CA SER A 637 23.41 -27.09 -14.82
C SER A 637 23.23 -28.49 -14.27
N LEU A 638 24.14 -28.92 -13.38
CA LEU A 638 24.02 -30.22 -12.71
C LEU A 638 22.82 -30.28 -11.76
N LEU A 639 22.53 -29.17 -11.07
CA LEU A 639 21.36 -29.07 -10.20
C LEU A 639 20.06 -29.14 -11.00
N MET A 640 19.97 -28.43 -12.14
CA MET A 640 18.80 -28.48 -13.00
C MET A 640 18.56 -29.89 -13.57
N GLN A 641 19.63 -30.58 -14.02
CA GLN A 641 19.52 -31.97 -14.49
C GLN A 641 19.07 -32.94 -13.38
N ALA A 642 19.51 -32.73 -12.14
CA ALA A 642 19.06 -33.54 -11.01
C ALA A 642 17.57 -33.32 -10.70
N LEU A 643 17.11 -32.07 -10.77
CA LEU A 643 15.70 -31.72 -10.60
C LEU A 643 14.85 -32.31 -11.71
N GLU A 644 15.27 -32.20 -12.98
CA GLU A 644 14.53 -32.79 -14.10
C GLU A 644 14.38 -34.32 -13.98
N ARG A 645 15.42 -35.03 -13.52
CA ARG A 645 15.32 -36.48 -13.25
C ARG A 645 14.35 -36.83 -12.13
N SER A 646 14.23 -35.98 -11.11
CA SER A 646 13.32 -36.20 -9.98
C SER A 646 11.86 -35.83 -10.31
N LEU A 647 11.66 -35.03 -11.36
CA LEU A 647 10.36 -34.56 -11.82
C LEU A 647 9.77 -35.39 -12.99
N ALA A 648 10.60 -36.21 -13.65
CA ALA A 648 10.20 -37.17 -14.67
C ALA A 648 9.59 -38.45 -14.05
#